data_AF-A0A2H0L146-F1
#
_entry.id   AF-A0A2H0L146-F1
#
_cell.length_a   1.000
_cell.length_b   1.000
_cell.length_c   1.000
_cell.angle_alpha   90.00
_cell.angle_beta   90.00
_cell.angle_gamma   90.00
#
_symmetry.space_group_name_H-M   'P 1'
#
loop_
_entity.id
_entity.type
_entity.pdbx_description
1 polymer ?
#
loop_
_entity_poly.entity_id
_entity_poly.type
_entity_poly.pdbx_seq_one_letter_code
_entity_poly.pdbx_strand_id
1 'polypeptide(L)'
;MVFVLEVVAPPPPVECTQLTLTPTLIPTGTTSQQFTVSVDPPDYSGDINWIHTRNGLTWSRATVPGRSGTFTVNELNQTSAVDVIATLGNAPACRARAIVQPPRFDACRSLTITPNTLGPGVTQQEFEIAIDPMSFAGSITAQHIKNGTVVDSTTVQNYKLLFRVTGIDATSVIRATATPDEPTGVCVGEVRPTDEPPPPPPIACTSLTASPTLIERGQSTQTFQASITPASGFTPTITWVHSRPGEPDEVVTAASATFTTLNDSSTIRVSATPVAPGATCAATIPVRPGGGGAPDCQALSVSPNQILRDNPRQSFSANVFPNNFPGTVTWTHVRPGLPPETQTGRSVTFTTLTNDSRINVQGAPVASGASCQADLSVAPPGGGGGGGPKLKCEDLTVEPDVIPRSVTAQANNELTFSALAEPLNFFGGFTWVRKEGDRILETITHQPGSRRSTVKFEDLTPRTVIEVEVDPRRVADGRVCKAIIKPQGITRPPDGELVKRAFEVRSRGNVIAPNETAEFQVTFTPLQNVSELTLLDRNMRNGILNGSEGSRIELVKAAFSGRDFKLEVEVGSGNQRADIPRCSELPINANSICYTGSPFTGQSGLRVENMTTTGDIILTYRGKLVNSVITKAYCRTLERSFCGEKFVNEVFDNFDNRANATLFTPCPFLLTQGIGDVILERDLSIGSDISSCGDIPNIEGPIITPKPPPPAKLPGTGPGQIETLRLPRHTICQQSNTNSTSLPEAYRNPIESLSSAICEITSSLANDLERPNVRADITENITRITRFNENLGTAARTITNLNTPGTVGFNTSPNPNFEIYKIKDADLTINTNLPITGGAKTYVIENGDLIINSNIKYDTTPFNLTNIKSIPSIAFIVINGNIKVAPHVTELNGIFVALDTVQTGVTKRDATAKAGQAGKIIGTGESNQQLYIEGLIYGDIEPIFDTRSFIGNARRGTGTIVINYDGRLFYNPPPGIEQVLDLQQEQVAR
;
A
#
# COMPACT_ATOMS: atom_id res chain seq x y z
N MET A 1 -2.42 58.20 -63.84
CA MET A 1 -3.28 58.10 -62.64
C MET A 1 -3.58 56.64 -62.41
N VAL A 2 -3.02 56.05 -61.36
CA VAL A 2 -3.28 54.66 -60.95
C VAL A 2 -4.11 54.74 -59.68
N PHE A 3 -5.34 54.24 -59.73
CA PHE A 3 -6.17 54.07 -58.54
C PHE A 3 -5.82 52.74 -57.89
N VAL A 4 -5.33 52.78 -56.66
CA VAL A 4 -5.16 51.60 -55.80
C VAL A 4 -6.48 51.41 -55.06
N LEU A 5 -7.17 50.32 -55.36
CA LEU A 5 -8.39 49.89 -54.68
C LEU A 5 -7.95 48.99 -53.50
N GLU A 6 -7.96 49.53 -52.28
CA GLU A 6 -7.73 48.74 -51.06
C GLU A 6 -9.03 47.99 -50.71
N VAL A 7 -9.06 46.68 -50.94
CA VAL A 7 -10.13 45.81 -50.47
C VAL A 7 -9.82 45.46 -49.01
N VAL A 8 -10.49 46.15 -48.09
CA VAL A 8 -10.42 45.84 -46.66
C VAL A 8 -11.12 44.50 -46.43
N ALA A 9 -10.36 43.46 -46.05
CA ALA A 9 -10.93 42.18 -45.68
C ALA A 9 -11.83 42.34 -44.44
N PRO A 10 -13.00 41.68 -44.38
CA PRO A 10 -13.86 41.71 -43.20
C PRO A 10 -13.09 41.17 -41.98
N PRO A 11 -13.32 41.73 -40.77
CA PRO A 11 -12.70 41.25 -39.55
C PRO A 11 -13.01 39.76 -39.32
N PRO A 12 -12.05 38.98 -38.78
CA PRO A 12 -12.26 37.57 -38.53
C PRO A 12 -13.42 37.34 -37.54
N PRO A 13 -14.20 36.26 -37.71
CA PRO A 13 -15.28 35.91 -36.80
C PRO A 13 -14.76 35.73 -35.36
N VAL A 14 -15.47 36.28 -34.38
CA VAL A 14 -15.07 36.26 -32.97
C VAL A 14 -15.61 35.02 -32.28
N GLU A 15 -14.71 34.25 -31.67
CA GLU A 15 -15.05 33.02 -30.96
C GLU A 15 -15.83 33.30 -29.66
N CYS A 16 -16.72 32.38 -29.28
CA CYS A 16 -17.43 32.47 -28.02
C CYS A 16 -16.48 32.23 -26.84
N THR A 17 -16.52 33.12 -25.85
CA THR A 17 -15.73 33.02 -24.60
C THR A 17 -16.59 32.63 -23.40
N GLN A 18 -17.86 33.05 -23.36
CA GLN A 18 -18.79 32.71 -22.28
C GLN A 18 -20.22 32.60 -22.80
N LEU A 19 -20.98 31.63 -22.28
CA LEU A 19 -22.41 31.47 -22.52
C LEU A 19 -23.15 31.45 -21.18
N THR A 20 -24.07 32.39 -21.00
CA THR A 20 -24.86 32.51 -19.76
C THR A 20 -26.28 32.04 -20.02
N LEU A 21 -26.79 31.15 -19.16
CA LEU A 21 -28.16 30.63 -19.20
C LEU A 21 -28.87 30.93 -17.87
N THR A 22 -30.04 31.56 -17.91
CA THR A 22 -30.81 31.91 -16.70
C THR A 22 -32.28 31.49 -16.86
N PRO A 23 -32.87 30.71 -15.94
CA PRO A 23 -32.24 30.12 -14.75
C PRO A 23 -31.39 28.87 -15.08
N THR A 24 -30.41 28.55 -14.24
CA THR A 24 -29.61 27.30 -14.32
C THR A 24 -30.29 26.11 -13.64
N LEU A 25 -31.33 26.34 -12.85
CA LEU A 25 -32.13 25.32 -12.15
C LEU A 25 -33.59 25.40 -12.55
N ILE A 26 -34.20 24.27 -12.84
CA ILE A 26 -35.64 24.13 -13.14
C ILE A 26 -36.33 23.66 -11.85
N PRO A 27 -37.27 24.42 -11.26
CA PRO A 27 -37.94 24.01 -10.03
C PRO A 27 -38.67 22.67 -10.18
N THR A 28 -38.63 21.81 -9.16
CA THR A 28 -39.32 20.51 -9.18
C THR A 28 -40.83 20.70 -9.41
N GLY A 29 -41.43 19.92 -10.31
CA GLY A 29 -42.85 20.02 -10.66
C GLY A 29 -43.18 21.07 -11.74
N THR A 30 -42.20 21.84 -12.21
CA THR A 30 -42.37 22.78 -13.34
C THR A 30 -42.65 22.01 -14.62
N THR A 31 -43.74 22.34 -15.32
CA THR A 31 -44.09 21.77 -16.64
C THR A 31 -43.70 22.68 -17.80
N SER A 32 -43.39 23.95 -17.55
CA SER A 32 -42.92 24.92 -18.54
C SER A 32 -42.01 25.97 -17.89
N GLN A 33 -40.85 26.24 -18.49
CA GLN A 33 -39.86 27.21 -18.00
C GLN A 33 -39.32 28.07 -19.14
N GLN A 34 -39.30 29.39 -18.93
CA GLN A 34 -38.63 30.33 -19.83
C GLN A 34 -37.16 30.46 -19.42
N PHE A 35 -36.27 30.41 -20.40
CA PHE A 35 -34.83 30.62 -20.26
C PHE A 35 -34.39 31.84 -21.05
N THR A 36 -33.44 32.57 -20.50
CA THR A 36 -32.70 33.64 -21.19
C THR A 36 -31.27 33.18 -21.42
N VAL A 37 -30.78 33.32 -22.65
CA VAL A 37 -29.40 33.02 -23.02
C VAL A 37 -28.71 34.28 -23.55
N SER A 38 -27.43 34.45 -23.21
CA SER A 38 -26.54 35.47 -23.80
C SER A 38 -25.13 34.94 -23.99
N VAL A 39 -24.48 35.34 -25.09
CA VAL A 39 -23.11 34.95 -25.46
C VAL A 39 -22.18 36.17 -25.38
N ASP A 40 -20.98 35.96 -24.84
CA ASP A 40 -19.87 36.94 -24.77
C ASP A 40 -18.68 36.42 -25.61
N PRO A 41 -18.02 37.22 -26.47
CA PRO A 41 -18.11 38.69 -26.60
C PRO A 41 -19.30 39.22 -27.42
N PRO A 42 -19.67 40.52 -27.29
CA PRO A 42 -20.90 41.09 -27.86
C PRO A 42 -20.97 41.12 -29.40
N ASP A 43 -19.86 40.85 -30.07
CA ASP A 43 -19.67 40.74 -31.52
C ASP A 43 -19.75 39.28 -32.04
N TYR A 44 -20.12 38.32 -31.20
CA TYR A 44 -20.44 36.96 -31.62
C TYR A 44 -21.60 36.93 -32.62
N SER A 45 -21.38 36.27 -33.78
CA SER A 45 -22.32 36.20 -34.91
C SER A 45 -22.85 34.80 -35.23
N GLY A 46 -22.67 33.83 -34.32
CA GLY A 46 -23.11 32.45 -34.51
C GLY A 46 -24.53 32.19 -34.02
N ASP A 47 -25.00 30.96 -34.25
CA ASP A 47 -26.32 30.50 -33.82
C ASP A 47 -26.28 29.91 -32.41
N ILE A 48 -27.36 30.09 -31.63
CA ILE A 48 -27.54 29.44 -30.33
C ILE A 48 -28.56 28.33 -30.48
N ASN A 49 -28.14 27.08 -30.32
CA ASN A 49 -29.00 25.91 -30.34
C ASN A 49 -29.30 25.46 -28.92
N TRP A 50 -30.56 25.14 -28.61
CA TRP A 50 -30.90 24.48 -27.36
C TRP A 50 -31.54 23.12 -27.60
N ILE A 51 -31.32 22.21 -26.65
CA ILE A 51 -31.77 20.82 -26.67
C ILE A 51 -32.38 20.51 -25.31
N HIS A 52 -33.67 20.18 -25.29
CA HIS A 52 -34.35 19.65 -24.12
C HIS A 52 -34.30 18.12 -24.19
N THR A 53 -33.76 17.49 -23.15
CA THR A 53 -33.75 16.04 -22.98
C THR A 53 -34.65 15.64 -21.82
N ARG A 54 -35.27 14.47 -21.91
CA ARG A 54 -36.12 13.85 -20.87
C ARG A 54 -35.77 12.38 -20.77
N ASN A 55 -35.41 11.91 -19.57
CA ASN A 55 -34.89 10.54 -19.37
C ASN A 55 -33.69 10.22 -20.29
N GLY A 56 -32.84 11.20 -20.59
CA GLY A 56 -31.72 11.05 -21.53
C GLY A 56 -32.08 11.04 -23.02
N LEU A 57 -33.37 11.10 -23.39
CA LEU A 57 -33.83 11.19 -24.78
C LEU A 57 -34.08 12.64 -25.18
N THR A 58 -33.66 13.04 -26.38
CA THR A 58 -33.96 14.38 -26.92
C THR A 58 -35.46 14.50 -27.16
N TRP A 59 -36.08 15.47 -26.49
CA TRP A 59 -37.52 15.73 -26.56
C TRP A 59 -37.86 16.88 -27.51
N SER A 60 -37.11 17.98 -27.41
CA SER A 60 -37.26 19.11 -28.34
C SER A 60 -35.93 19.83 -28.57
N ARG A 61 -35.79 20.49 -29.72
CA ARG A 61 -34.66 21.36 -30.04
C ARG A 61 -35.14 22.59 -30.81
N ALA A 62 -34.49 23.72 -30.63
CA ALA A 62 -34.65 24.85 -31.54
C ALA A 62 -33.39 25.72 -31.59
N THR A 63 -33.35 26.59 -32.58
CA THR A 63 -32.28 27.57 -32.78
C THR A 63 -32.83 28.96 -32.43
N VAL A 64 -32.11 29.67 -31.56
CA VAL A 64 -32.34 31.06 -31.22
C VAL A 64 -31.34 31.87 -32.07
N PRO A 65 -31.80 32.61 -33.09
CA PRO A 65 -30.91 33.40 -33.93
C PRO A 65 -30.31 34.57 -33.13
N GLY A 66 -29.01 34.80 -33.31
CA GLY A 66 -28.28 35.92 -32.72
C GLY A 66 -27.61 35.62 -31.37
N ARG A 67 -27.02 36.66 -30.76
CA ARG A 67 -26.15 36.59 -29.56
C ARG A 67 -26.88 36.38 -28.23
N SER A 68 -28.18 36.65 -28.20
CA SER A 68 -29.00 36.56 -27.00
C SER A 68 -30.45 36.33 -27.37
N GLY A 69 -31.17 35.57 -26.56
CA GLY A 69 -32.60 35.43 -26.74
C GLY A 69 -33.26 34.72 -25.59
N THR A 70 -34.58 34.60 -25.69
CA THR A 70 -35.40 33.89 -24.73
C THR A 70 -36.11 32.74 -25.44
N PHE A 71 -36.18 31.58 -24.79
CA PHE A 71 -36.95 30.45 -25.29
C PHE A 71 -37.69 29.77 -24.13
N THR A 72 -38.84 29.18 -24.43
CA THR A 72 -39.65 28.45 -23.45
C THR A 72 -39.59 26.97 -23.75
N VAL A 73 -39.24 26.17 -22.74
CA VAL A 73 -39.27 24.71 -22.82
C VAL A 73 -40.53 24.22 -22.11
N ASN A 74 -41.36 23.49 -22.83
CA ASN A 74 -42.59 22.88 -22.31
C ASN A 74 -42.36 21.39 -22.02
N GLU A 75 -43.30 20.78 -21.30
CA GLU A 75 -43.31 19.35 -20.97
C GLU A 75 -42.10 18.91 -20.12
N LEU A 76 -41.65 19.82 -19.26
CA LEU A 76 -40.61 19.55 -18.26
C LEU A 76 -41.13 18.55 -17.21
N ASN A 77 -40.23 17.69 -16.74
CA ASN A 77 -40.46 16.71 -15.67
C ASN A 77 -39.20 16.54 -14.82
N GLN A 78 -39.24 15.68 -13.80
CA GLN A 78 -38.11 15.42 -12.88
C GLN A 78 -36.81 14.89 -13.52
N THR A 79 -36.83 14.52 -14.80
CA THR A 79 -35.66 14.02 -15.54
C THR A 79 -35.29 14.91 -16.72
N SER A 80 -35.84 16.13 -16.76
CA SER A 80 -35.58 17.08 -17.83
C SER A 80 -34.25 17.80 -17.63
N ALA A 81 -33.50 17.96 -18.72
CA ALA A 81 -32.33 18.83 -18.80
C ALA A 81 -32.39 19.67 -20.09
N VAL A 82 -31.91 20.91 -20.02
CA VAL A 82 -31.87 21.86 -21.14
C VAL A 82 -30.43 22.25 -21.39
N ASP A 83 -29.87 21.78 -22.51
CA ASP A 83 -28.51 22.07 -22.97
C ASP A 83 -28.56 23.19 -24.01
N VAL A 84 -27.70 24.20 -23.86
CA VAL A 84 -27.62 25.35 -24.78
C VAL A 84 -26.20 25.47 -25.31
N ILE A 85 -26.08 25.57 -26.63
CA ILE A 85 -24.83 25.44 -27.39
C ILE A 85 -24.76 26.60 -28.39
N ALA A 86 -23.75 27.46 -28.27
CA ALA A 86 -23.47 28.50 -29.27
C ALA A 86 -22.45 27.99 -30.30
N THR A 87 -22.84 27.90 -31.57
CA THR A 87 -22.00 27.40 -32.67
C THR A 87 -21.68 28.49 -33.70
N LEU A 88 -20.41 28.62 -34.08
CA LEU A 88 -19.93 29.50 -35.16
C LEU A 88 -19.24 28.65 -36.24
N GLY A 89 -20.01 28.22 -37.26
CA GLY A 89 -19.49 27.30 -38.28
C GLY A 89 -19.04 25.96 -37.69
N ASN A 90 -17.82 25.51 -38.03
CA ASN A 90 -17.22 24.25 -37.54
C ASN A 90 -16.32 24.44 -36.30
N ALA A 91 -16.28 25.64 -35.70
CA ALA A 91 -15.42 26.00 -34.57
C ALA A 91 -15.99 25.49 -33.22
N PRO A 92 -15.16 25.36 -32.15
CA PRO A 92 -15.61 24.89 -30.83
C PRO A 92 -16.73 25.77 -30.26
N ALA A 93 -17.72 25.10 -29.67
CA ALA A 93 -18.94 25.72 -29.15
C ALA A 93 -18.88 25.92 -27.63
N CYS A 94 -19.25 27.09 -27.13
CA CYS A 94 -19.57 27.26 -25.71
C CYS A 94 -20.86 26.52 -25.36
N ARG A 95 -20.93 25.96 -24.16
CA ARG A 95 -22.12 25.26 -23.66
C ARG A 95 -22.52 25.74 -22.27
N ALA A 96 -23.83 25.78 -22.01
CA ALA A 96 -24.40 25.88 -20.67
C ALA A 96 -25.57 24.88 -20.54
N ARG A 97 -25.85 24.46 -19.32
CA ARG A 97 -26.88 23.46 -19.01
C ARG A 97 -27.76 23.91 -17.84
N ALA A 98 -29.07 23.68 -17.94
CA ALA A 98 -30.00 23.75 -16.83
C ALA A 98 -30.61 22.37 -16.54
N ILE A 99 -30.73 22.01 -15.27
CA ILE A 99 -31.28 20.72 -14.82
C ILE A 99 -32.42 20.92 -13.81
N VAL A 100 -33.32 19.94 -13.70
CA VAL A 100 -34.35 19.96 -12.66
C VAL A 100 -33.69 19.86 -11.29
N GLN A 101 -34.05 20.80 -10.42
CA GLN A 101 -33.64 20.80 -9.04
C GLN A 101 -34.05 19.44 -8.44
N PRO A 102 -33.10 18.64 -7.95
CA PRO A 102 -33.43 17.37 -7.33
C PRO A 102 -34.42 17.65 -6.18
N PRO A 103 -35.43 16.78 -5.98
CA PRO A 103 -36.35 16.95 -4.87
C PRO A 103 -35.52 17.10 -3.59
N ARG A 104 -35.65 18.26 -2.92
CA ARG A 104 -35.08 18.43 -1.59
C ARG A 104 -35.61 17.30 -0.73
N PHE A 105 -34.68 16.56 -0.10
CA PHE A 105 -34.93 15.35 0.67
C PHE A 105 -36.22 15.46 1.51
N ASP A 106 -37.13 14.49 1.34
CA ASP A 106 -38.24 14.26 2.27
C ASP A 106 -37.65 14.12 3.68
N ALA A 107 -37.88 15.11 4.54
CA ALA A 107 -37.30 15.22 5.88
C ALA A 107 -37.82 14.17 6.89
N CYS A 108 -38.48 13.11 6.40
CA CYS A 108 -39.27 12.20 7.23
C CYS A 108 -39.12 10.74 6.74
N ARG A 109 -37.90 10.25 6.57
CA ARG A 109 -37.68 8.86 6.13
C ARG A 109 -37.83 7.82 7.25
N SER A 110 -37.57 8.16 8.51
CA SER A 110 -37.91 7.28 9.65
C SER A 110 -37.86 8.03 10.98
N LEU A 111 -38.99 8.08 11.69
CA LEU A 111 -39.03 8.38 13.13
C LEU A 111 -39.16 7.03 13.85
N THR A 112 -38.11 6.62 14.57
CA THR A 112 -38.08 5.31 15.25
C THR A 112 -38.25 5.51 16.75
N ILE A 113 -39.12 4.71 17.38
CA ILE A 113 -39.32 4.65 18.83
C ILE A 113 -38.93 3.23 19.27
N THR A 114 -37.81 3.08 19.98
CA THR A 114 -37.29 1.78 20.41
C THR A 114 -37.37 1.66 21.93
N PRO A 115 -38.10 0.68 22.48
CA PRO A 115 -38.07 0.41 23.92
C PRO A 115 -36.73 -0.22 24.31
N ASN A 116 -36.04 0.36 25.29
CA ASN A 116 -34.87 -0.30 25.90
C ASN A 116 -35.39 -1.43 26.81
N THR A 117 -34.99 -2.67 26.53
CA THR A 117 -35.39 -3.84 27.32
C THR A 117 -34.78 -3.79 28.71
N LEU A 118 -35.62 -3.53 29.70
CA LEU A 118 -35.33 -3.76 31.11
C LEU A 118 -35.95 -5.09 31.52
N GLY A 119 -35.22 -5.88 32.33
CA GLY A 119 -35.63 -7.23 32.73
C GLY A 119 -37.00 -7.29 33.43
N PRO A 120 -37.60 -8.47 33.60
CA PRO A 120 -38.92 -8.60 34.22
C PRO A 120 -38.94 -8.00 35.64
N GLY A 121 -39.85 -7.05 35.89
CA GLY A 121 -40.09 -6.45 37.21
C GLY A 121 -39.85 -4.93 37.33
N VAL A 122 -39.50 -4.22 36.26
CA VAL A 122 -39.22 -2.77 36.33
C VAL A 122 -40.49 -1.93 36.13
N THR A 123 -40.79 -1.02 37.07
CA THR A 123 -41.92 -0.07 37.04
C THR A 123 -41.68 1.17 36.15
N GLN A 124 -40.51 1.23 35.51
CA GLN A 124 -40.02 2.32 34.69
C GLN A 124 -39.46 1.75 33.38
N GLN A 125 -39.81 2.36 32.24
CA GLN A 125 -39.30 1.96 30.94
C GLN A 125 -38.73 3.18 30.21
N GLU A 126 -37.62 2.98 29.51
CA GLU A 126 -36.99 4.01 28.68
C GLU A 126 -37.27 3.74 27.21
N PHE A 127 -37.59 4.79 26.47
CA PHE A 127 -37.75 4.76 25.02
C PHE A 127 -36.67 5.64 24.39
N GLU A 128 -35.97 5.10 23.41
CA GLU A 128 -35.10 5.88 22.53
C GLU A 128 -35.91 6.32 21.30
N ILE A 129 -35.93 7.62 21.03
CA ILE A 129 -36.64 8.22 19.90
C ILE A 129 -35.60 8.91 19.01
N ALA A 130 -35.51 8.52 17.74
CA ALA A 130 -34.51 9.04 16.80
C ALA A 130 -35.10 9.33 15.41
N ILE A 131 -34.50 10.30 14.70
CA ILE A 131 -34.80 10.67 13.31
C ILE A 131 -33.53 10.51 12.46
N ASP A 132 -33.65 9.83 11.33
CA ASP A 132 -32.61 9.68 10.30
C ASP A 132 -32.96 10.59 9.10
N PRO A 133 -32.10 11.53 8.62
CA PRO A 133 -30.66 11.72 8.87
C PRO A 133 -30.28 12.78 9.92
N MET A 134 -28.98 12.79 10.32
CA MET A 134 -28.33 13.67 11.32
C MET A 134 -28.44 15.20 11.07
N SER A 135 -29.10 15.63 9.99
CA SER A 135 -29.29 17.04 9.63
C SER A 135 -30.65 17.63 10.01
N PHE A 136 -31.44 16.97 10.87
CA PHE A 136 -32.74 17.49 11.33
C PHE A 136 -32.57 18.75 12.21
N ALA A 137 -33.02 19.90 11.69
CA ALA A 137 -33.18 21.15 12.44
C ALA A 137 -34.67 21.32 12.82
N GLY A 138 -35.00 20.99 14.07
CA GLY A 138 -36.36 21.03 14.59
C GLY A 138 -36.47 20.50 16.01
N SER A 139 -37.70 20.30 16.48
CA SER A 139 -37.98 19.74 17.82
C SER A 139 -38.63 18.37 17.75
N ILE A 140 -38.27 17.48 18.69
CA ILE A 140 -38.92 16.19 18.92
C ILE A 140 -39.67 16.27 20.24
N THR A 141 -40.97 16.03 20.23
CA THR A 141 -41.83 15.94 21.42
C THR A 141 -42.29 14.50 21.61
N ALA A 142 -41.95 13.90 22.74
CA ALA A 142 -42.46 12.59 23.17
C ALA A 142 -43.55 12.78 24.23
N GLN A 143 -44.62 11.98 24.16
CA GLN A 143 -45.77 12.00 25.05
C GLN A 143 -46.08 10.57 25.52
N HIS A 144 -46.31 10.40 26.82
CA HIS A 144 -46.94 9.21 27.38
C HIS A 144 -48.43 9.50 27.56
N ILE A 145 -49.27 8.81 26.81
CA ILE A 145 -50.72 8.97 26.82
C ILE A 145 -51.32 7.75 27.51
N LYS A 146 -52.08 7.91 28.58
CA LYS A 146 -52.76 6.83 29.31
C LYS A 146 -54.25 7.10 29.34
N ASN A 147 -55.07 6.15 28.87
CA ASN A 147 -56.51 6.33 28.74
C ASN A 147 -56.91 7.62 27.97
N GLY A 148 -56.15 7.96 26.92
CA GLY A 148 -56.38 9.16 26.10
C GLY A 148 -55.93 10.49 26.72
N THR A 149 -55.35 10.49 27.93
CA THR A 149 -54.81 11.70 28.58
C THR A 149 -53.29 11.68 28.56
N VAL A 150 -52.65 12.80 28.20
CA VAL A 150 -51.18 12.94 28.28
C VAL A 150 -50.79 12.99 29.76
N VAL A 151 -50.03 12.00 30.22
CA VAL A 151 -49.55 11.88 31.61
C VAL A 151 -48.15 12.46 31.76
N ASP A 152 -47.30 12.30 30.75
CA ASP A 152 -45.94 12.85 30.69
C ASP A 152 -45.62 13.34 29.27
N SER A 153 -44.79 14.38 29.14
CA SER A 153 -44.34 14.93 27.86
C SER A 153 -42.96 15.54 27.99
N THR A 154 -42.08 15.29 27.01
CA THR A 154 -40.73 15.88 26.94
C THR A 154 -40.44 16.34 25.52
N THR A 155 -39.91 17.56 25.38
CA THR A 155 -39.51 18.13 24.08
C THR A 155 -38.02 18.46 24.09
N VAL A 156 -37.29 18.07 23.04
CA VAL A 156 -35.88 18.44 22.85
C VAL A 156 -35.65 18.98 21.43
N GLN A 157 -34.73 19.94 21.32
CA GLN A 157 -34.20 20.40 20.03
C GLN A 157 -32.96 19.58 19.68
N ASN A 158 -33.19 18.33 19.29
CA ASN A 158 -32.12 17.43 18.88
C ASN A 158 -32.68 16.28 18.05
N TYR A 159 -31.80 15.59 17.31
CA TYR A 159 -32.19 14.44 16.46
C TYR A 159 -32.46 13.14 17.25
N LYS A 160 -32.19 13.14 18.57
CA LYS A 160 -32.37 11.98 19.47
C LYS A 160 -32.91 12.42 20.84
N LEU A 161 -33.89 11.68 21.36
CA LEU A 161 -34.53 11.89 22.67
C LEU A 161 -34.59 10.56 23.44
N LEU A 162 -34.12 10.56 24.69
CA LEU A 162 -34.36 9.47 25.63
C LEU A 162 -35.56 9.83 26.52
N PHE A 163 -36.66 9.10 26.41
CA PHE A 163 -37.91 9.39 27.12
C PHE A 163 -38.19 8.32 28.18
N ARG A 164 -38.15 8.72 29.46
CA ARG A 164 -38.35 7.84 30.62
C ARG A 164 -39.78 7.93 31.10
N VAL A 165 -40.47 6.80 31.22
CA VAL A 165 -41.89 6.77 31.58
C VAL A 165 -42.12 5.78 32.71
N THR A 166 -42.92 6.17 33.70
CA THR A 166 -43.33 5.32 34.83
C THR A 166 -44.83 5.00 34.75
N GLY A 167 -45.23 3.82 35.25
CA GLY A 167 -46.66 3.46 35.36
C GLY A 167 -47.34 3.09 34.03
N ILE A 168 -46.56 2.55 33.09
CA ILE A 168 -47.03 2.01 31.82
C ILE A 168 -47.90 0.78 32.08
N ASP A 169 -49.06 0.73 31.43
CA ASP A 169 -49.94 -0.44 31.39
C ASP A 169 -50.55 -0.61 29.98
N ALA A 170 -51.43 -1.60 29.80
CA ALA A 170 -52.03 -1.91 28.50
C ALA A 170 -52.83 -0.75 27.86
N THR A 171 -53.12 0.32 28.62
CA THR A 171 -53.84 1.51 28.12
C THR A 171 -52.92 2.67 27.74
N SER A 172 -51.61 2.49 27.91
CA SER A 172 -50.60 3.50 27.61
C SER A 172 -50.23 3.52 26.12
N VAL A 173 -49.88 4.68 25.58
CA VAL A 173 -49.36 4.90 24.22
C VAL A 173 -48.19 5.87 24.33
N ILE A 174 -47.05 5.54 23.73
CA ILE A 174 -45.94 6.48 23.59
C ILE A 174 -46.02 7.11 22.20
N ARG A 175 -46.27 8.41 22.13
CA ARG A 175 -46.35 9.17 20.88
C ARG A 175 -45.13 10.09 20.76
N ALA A 176 -44.44 10.06 19.64
CA ALA A 176 -43.39 11.03 19.30
C ALA A 176 -43.84 11.89 18.13
N THR A 177 -43.54 13.19 18.18
CA THR A 177 -43.88 14.18 17.15
C THR A 177 -42.66 15.02 16.83
N ALA A 178 -42.17 14.95 15.60
CA ALA A 178 -41.07 15.77 15.12
C ALA A 178 -41.59 16.94 14.28
N THR A 179 -41.24 18.15 14.70
CA THR A 179 -41.63 19.40 14.02
C THR A 179 -40.36 20.09 13.52
N PRO A 180 -40.08 20.07 12.21
CA PRO A 180 -38.97 20.83 11.64
C PRO A 180 -39.18 22.34 11.82
N ASP A 181 -38.09 23.12 11.87
CA ASP A 181 -38.14 24.58 12.03
C ASP A 181 -38.70 25.28 10.77
N GLU A 182 -38.63 24.62 9.61
CA GLU A 182 -39.27 25.06 8.37
C GLU A 182 -40.60 24.32 8.14
N PRO A 183 -41.61 24.93 7.47
CA PRO A 183 -42.96 24.38 7.33
C PRO A 183 -43.03 23.27 6.27
N THR A 184 -42.33 22.15 6.51
CA THR A 184 -42.21 21.02 5.57
C THR A 184 -42.96 19.76 6.01
N GLY A 185 -43.83 19.85 7.04
CA GLY A 185 -44.67 18.75 7.54
C GLY A 185 -44.21 18.17 8.88
N VAL A 186 -45.13 17.59 9.63
CA VAL A 186 -44.90 17.02 10.98
C VAL A 186 -44.83 15.51 10.90
N CYS A 187 -43.79 14.90 11.49
CA CYS A 187 -43.66 13.44 11.60
C CYS A 187 -44.26 12.95 12.91
N VAL A 188 -45.12 11.91 12.88
CA VAL A 188 -45.71 11.33 14.11
C VAL A 188 -45.48 9.82 14.12
N GLY A 189 -44.99 9.31 15.26
CA GLY A 189 -44.82 7.87 15.52
C GLY A 189 -45.49 7.49 16.83
N GLU A 190 -46.06 6.28 16.91
CA GLU A 190 -46.69 5.75 18.13
C GLU A 190 -46.25 4.31 18.39
N VAL A 191 -46.10 3.95 19.67
CA VAL A 191 -45.87 2.56 20.13
C VAL A 191 -46.79 2.26 21.31
N ARG A 192 -47.44 1.08 21.31
CA ARG A 192 -48.25 0.59 22.42
C ARG A 192 -47.50 -0.52 23.19
N PRO A 193 -47.66 -0.62 24.52
CA PRO A 193 -47.00 -1.65 25.34
C PRO A 193 -47.42 -3.09 25.01
N THR A 194 -48.55 -3.27 24.31
CA THR A 194 -49.04 -4.58 23.85
C THR A 194 -48.56 -4.94 22.45
N ASP A 195 -47.81 -4.05 21.79
CA ASP A 195 -47.14 -4.38 20.54
C ASP A 195 -45.98 -5.30 20.92
N GLU A 196 -46.22 -6.60 20.79
CA GLU A 196 -45.26 -7.66 21.07
C GLU A 196 -43.92 -7.28 20.42
N PRO A 197 -42.79 -7.35 21.15
CA PRO A 197 -41.50 -6.99 20.57
C PRO A 197 -41.34 -7.78 19.28
N PRO A 198 -40.81 -7.15 18.19
CA PRO A 198 -40.62 -7.87 16.95
C PRO A 198 -39.87 -9.17 17.27
N PRO A 199 -40.32 -10.33 16.74
CA PRO A 199 -39.62 -11.58 16.97
C PRO A 199 -38.14 -11.36 16.69
N PRO A 200 -37.24 -12.02 17.44
CA PRO A 200 -35.80 -11.89 17.26
C PRO A 200 -35.49 -11.92 15.76
N PRO A 201 -34.58 -11.05 15.27
CA PRO A 201 -34.36 -10.87 13.83
C PRO A 201 -34.27 -12.25 13.17
N PRO A 202 -35.05 -12.48 12.09
CA PRO A 202 -35.17 -13.82 11.52
C PRO A 202 -33.77 -14.35 11.26
N ILE A 203 -33.50 -15.55 11.78
CA ILE A 203 -32.22 -16.22 11.60
C ILE A 203 -31.98 -16.30 10.10
N ALA A 204 -31.06 -15.47 9.59
CA ALA A 204 -30.78 -15.41 8.18
C ALA A 204 -30.29 -16.78 7.73
N CYS A 205 -30.77 -17.24 6.57
CA CYS A 205 -30.24 -18.47 5.98
C CYS A 205 -28.73 -18.29 5.77
N THR A 206 -27.93 -19.10 6.47
CA THR A 206 -26.46 -19.01 6.40
C THR A 206 -25.88 -19.83 5.25
N SER A 207 -26.58 -20.91 4.85
CA SER A 207 -26.18 -21.72 3.69
C SER A 207 -27.35 -22.53 3.13
N LEU A 208 -27.41 -22.62 1.80
CA LEU A 208 -28.26 -23.53 1.04
C LEU A 208 -27.36 -24.46 0.23
N THR A 209 -27.42 -25.77 0.48
CA THR A 209 -26.66 -26.78 -0.26
C THR A 209 -27.60 -27.71 -1.01
N ALA A 210 -27.25 -28.08 -2.25
CA ALA A 210 -28.00 -29.04 -3.05
C ALA A 210 -27.16 -30.28 -3.33
N SER A 211 -27.78 -31.45 -3.31
CA SER A 211 -27.16 -32.75 -3.59
C SER A 211 -27.98 -33.52 -4.62
N PRO A 212 -27.35 -34.14 -5.64
CA PRO A 212 -25.91 -34.13 -5.92
C PRO A 212 -25.44 -32.75 -6.44
N THR A 213 -24.19 -32.40 -6.16
CA THR A 213 -23.58 -31.12 -6.58
C THR A 213 -23.11 -31.14 -8.04
N LEU A 214 -23.26 -32.26 -8.75
CA LEU A 214 -22.81 -32.50 -10.12
C LEU A 214 -23.82 -33.41 -10.83
N ILE A 215 -24.01 -33.17 -12.12
CA ILE A 215 -24.84 -34.00 -13.01
C ILE A 215 -23.89 -34.81 -13.90
N GLU A 216 -24.02 -36.14 -13.92
CA GLU A 216 -23.21 -37.01 -14.77
C GLU A 216 -23.75 -37.04 -16.21
N ARG A 217 -22.86 -37.01 -17.21
CA ARG A 217 -23.24 -37.00 -18.63
C ARG A 217 -23.99 -38.28 -19.00
N GLY A 218 -25.16 -38.13 -19.63
CA GLY A 218 -25.99 -39.24 -20.10
C GLY A 218 -27.15 -39.60 -19.16
N GLN A 219 -27.23 -38.99 -17.97
CA GLN A 219 -28.43 -39.07 -17.15
C GLN A 219 -29.44 -38.04 -17.63
N SER A 220 -30.45 -38.48 -18.38
CA SER A 220 -31.59 -37.63 -18.72
C SER A 220 -32.41 -37.28 -17.48
N THR A 221 -32.45 -38.17 -16.48
CA THR A 221 -33.21 -37.99 -15.25
C THR A 221 -32.32 -37.96 -14.00
N GLN A 222 -32.42 -36.90 -13.20
CA GLN A 222 -31.75 -36.79 -11.91
C GLN A 222 -32.66 -36.11 -10.87
N THR A 223 -32.63 -36.64 -9.64
CA THR A 223 -33.31 -36.04 -8.48
C THR A 223 -32.31 -35.25 -7.64
N PHE A 224 -32.68 -34.03 -7.27
CA PHE A 224 -31.92 -33.12 -6.42
C PHE A 224 -32.65 -32.92 -5.09
N GLN A 225 -31.89 -32.81 -4.01
CA GLN A 225 -32.38 -32.48 -2.68
C GLN A 225 -31.66 -31.26 -2.14
N ALA A 226 -32.37 -30.36 -1.47
CA ALA A 226 -31.79 -29.18 -0.86
C ALA A 226 -31.82 -29.30 0.67
N SER A 227 -30.74 -28.85 1.31
CA SER A 227 -30.63 -28.71 2.75
C SER A 227 -30.26 -27.28 3.11
N ILE A 228 -30.85 -26.77 4.19
CA ILE A 228 -30.70 -25.40 4.67
C ILE A 228 -30.18 -25.43 6.10
N THR A 229 -29.22 -24.56 6.42
CA THR A 229 -28.66 -24.45 7.78
C THR A 229 -28.83 -23.01 8.30
N PRO A 230 -29.33 -22.83 9.55
CA PRO A 230 -29.83 -23.86 10.47
C PRO A 230 -31.22 -24.40 10.10
N ALA A 231 -31.47 -25.69 10.37
CA ALA A 231 -32.71 -26.38 9.96
C ALA A 231 -33.90 -26.20 10.93
N SER A 232 -33.67 -25.74 12.17
CA SER A 232 -34.70 -25.60 13.19
C SER A 232 -35.38 -24.23 13.13
N GLY A 233 -36.71 -24.20 13.03
CA GLY A 233 -37.51 -22.96 13.08
C GLY A 233 -37.81 -22.31 11.72
N PHE A 234 -37.51 -22.99 10.61
CA PHE A 234 -37.66 -22.47 9.25
C PHE A 234 -38.51 -23.43 8.40
N THR A 235 -39.58 -22.93 7.76
CA THR A 235 -40.30 -23.63 6.67
C THR A 235 -40.16 -22.81 5.38
N PRO A 236 -38.99 -22.83 4.73
CA PRO A 236 -38.76 -22.06 3.51
C PRO A 236 -39.47 -22.70 2.32
N THR A 237 -39.91 -21.86 1.40
CA THR A 237 -40.33 -22.31 0.07
C THR A 237 -39.07 -22.50 -0.77
N ILE A 238 -38.74 -23.76 -1.09
CA ILE A 238 -37.59 -24.11 -1.94
C ILE A 238 -38.05 -24.20 -3.39
N THR A 239 -37.48 -23.36 -4.25
CA THR A 239 -37.78 -23.31 -5.67
C THR A 239 -36.55 -23.69 -6.48
N TRP A 240 -36.71 -24.72 -7.30
CA TRP A 240 -35.75 -25.21 -8.29
C TRP A 240 -36.13 -24.68 -9.66
N VAL A 241 -35.15 -24.22 -10.42
CA VAL A 241 -35.31 -23.72 -11.79
C VAL A 241 -34.31 -24.47 -12.67
N HIS A 242 -34.82 -25.24 -13.63
CA HIS A 242 -34.04 -25.90 -14.67
C HIS A 242 -34.16 -25.09 -15.97
N SER A 243 -33.05 -24.47 -16.35
CA SER A 243 -32.95 -23.66 -17.57
C SER A 243 -32.19 -24.42 -18.66
N ARG A 244 -32.72 -24.35 -19.89
CA ARG A 244 -32.10 -24.87 -21.11
C ARG A 244 -32.11 -23.78 -22.18
N PRO A 245 -30.99 -23.51 -22.90
CA PRO A 245 -30.96 -22.49 -23.94
C PRO A 245 -32.04 -22.73 -25.00
N GLY A 246 -32.95 -21.76 -25.17
CA GLY A 246 -34.02 -21.81 -26.18
C GLY A 246 -35.30 -22.53 -25.75
N GLU A 247 -35.38 -23.04 -24.52
CA GLU A 247 -36.61 -23.61 -23.94
C GLU A 247 -37.05 -22.78 -22.72
N PRO A 248 -38.36 -22.71 -22.41
CA PRO A 248 -38.83 -22.08 -21.18
C PRO A 248 -38.35 -22.85 -19.95
N ASP A 249 -38.05 -22.10 -18.88
CA ASP A 249 -37.56 -22.66 -17.62
C ASP A 249 -38.60 -23.60 -16.97
N GLU A 250 -38.14 -24.77 -16.51
CA GLU A 250 -38.95 -25.69 -15.71
C GLU A 250 -38.77 -25.38 -14.22
N VAL A 251 -39.86 -25.00 -13.54
CA VAL A 251 -39.82 -24.55 -12.14
C VAL A 251 -40.54 -25.55 -11.23
N VAL A 252 -39.84 -26.06 -10.22
CA VAL A 252 -40.39 -27.01 -9.23
C VAL A 252 -40.25 -26.43 -7.83
N THR A 253 -41.34 -26.36 -7.07
CA THR A 253 -41.32 -25.83 -5.70
C THR A 253 -41.54 -26.96 -4.69
N ALA A 254 -40.45 -27.56 -4.21
CA ALA A 254 -40.44 -28.68 -3.28
C ALA A 254 -39.04 -28.82 -2.62
N ALA A 255 -38.96 -29.57 -1.52
CA ALA A 255 -37.68 -29.88 -0.87
C ALA A 255 -36.72 -30.70 -1.76
N SER A 256 -37.27 -31.38 -2.76
CA SER A 256 -36.54 -32.10 -3.81
C SER A 256 -37.21 -31.91 -5.17
N ALA A 257 -36.43 -31.88 -6.23
CA ALA A 257 -36.92 -31.80 -7.62
C ALA A 257 -36.28 -32.88 -8.49
N THR A 258 -37.06 -33.51 -9.35
CA THR A 258 -36.58 -34.47 -10.36
C THR A 258 -36.79 -33.86 -11.74
N PHE A 259 -35.70 -33.70 -12.49
CA PHE A 259 -35.75 -33.22 -13.88
C PHE A 259 -35.40 -34.38 -14.80
N THR A 260 -36.19 -34.60 -15.85
CA THR A 260 -36.12 -35.79 -16.73
C THR A 260 -35.56 -35.50 -18.12
N THR A 261 -35.17 -34.26 -18.39
CA THR A 261 -34.68 -33.77 -19.70
C THR A 261 -33.30 -33.11 -19.62
N LEU A 262 -32.47 -33.54 -18.67
CA LEU A 262 -31.14 -32.97 -18.46
C LEU A 262 -30.20 -33.26 -19.65
N ASN A 263 -29.46 -32.24 -20.05
CA ASN A 263 -28.47 -32.30 -21.14
C ASN A 263 -27.25 -31.43 -20.81
N ASP A 264 -26.24 -31.47 -21.68
CA ASP A 264 -24.95 -30.78 -21.48
C ASP A 264 -25.07 -29.24 -21.38
N SER A 265 -26.22 -28.66 -21.74
CA SER A 265 -26.51 -27.23 -21.66
C SER A 265 -27.49 -26.85 -20.54
N SER A 266 -27.93 -27.82 -19.73
CA SER A 266 -28.85 -27.60 -18.63
C SER A 266 -28.18 -26.86 -17.48
N THR A 267 -28.90 -25.92 -16.86
CA THR A 267 -28.46 -25.25 -15.63
C THR A 267 -29.54 -25.40 -14.59
N ILE A 268 -29.20 -25.84 -13.37
CA ILE A 268 -30.15 -25.94 -12.27
C ILE A 268 -29.80 -24.91 -11.21
N ARG A 269 -30.77 -24.04 -10.89
CA ARG A 269 -30.69 -23.09 -9.79
C ARG A 269 -31.66 -23.52 -8.71
N VAL A 270 -31.24 -23.42 -7.45
CA VAL A 270 -32.12 -23.60 -6.30
C VAL A 270 -32.11 -22.34 -5.46
N SER A 271 -33.27 -21.93 -5.01
CA SER A 271 -33.44 -20.80 -4.10
C SER A 271 -34.36 -21.17 -2.96
N ALA A 272 -34.09 -20.62 -1.79
CA ALA A 272 -34.95 -20.77 -0.61
C ALA A 272 -35.43 -19.39 -0.19
N THR A 273 -36.74 -19.17 -0.28
CA THR A 273 -37.36 -17.88 0.08
C THR A 273 -38.09 -18.04 1.42
N PRO A 274 -37.75 -17.24 2.45
CA PRO A 274 -38.51 -17.22 3.69
C PRO A 274 -39.91 -16.62 3.49
N VAL A 275 -40.85 -16.99 4.36
CA VAL A 275 -42.24 -16.48 4.36
C VAL A 275 -42.33 -15.01 4.80
N ALA A 276 -41.28 -14.49 5.47
CA ALA A 276 -41.14 -13.08 5.84
C ALA A 276 -40.03 -12.42 4.99
N PRO A 277 -40.13 -11.10 4.69
CA PRO A 277 -39.14 -10.41 3.87
C PRO A 277 -37.76 -10.40 4.54
N GLY A 278 -36.84 -11.19 3.97
CA GLY A 278 -35.46 -11.38 4.42
C GLY A 278 -34.62 -12.03 3.32
N ALA A 279 -33.29 -12.00 3.46
CA ALA A 279 -32.33 -12.37 2.41
C ALA A 279 -32.57 -13.78 1.82
N THR A 280 -32.77 -13.86 0.50
CA THR A 280 -32.91 -15.11 -0.25
C THR A 280 -31.55 -15.81 -0.37
N CYS A 281 -31.49 -17.09 -0.01
CA CYS A 281 -30.33 -17.93 -0.32
C CYS A 281 -30.51 -18.59 -1.69
N ALA A 282 -29.47 -18.53 -2.54
CA ALA A 282 -29.47 -19.21 -3.83
C ALA A 282 -28.17 -19.99 -4.06
N ALA A 283 -28.27 -21.15 -4.72
CA ALA A 283 -27.15 -21.94 -5.19
C ALA A 283 -27.38 -22.35 -6.66
N THR A 284 -26.29 -22.40 -7.44
CA THR A 284 -26.34 -22.85 -8.85
C THR A 284 -25.49 -24.10 -9.00
N ILE A 285 -26.06 -25.13 -9.63
CA ILE A 285 -25.38 -26.40 -9.93
C ILE A 285 -25.00 -26.38 -11.42
N PRO A 286 -23.71 -26.20 -11.77
CA PRO A 286 -23.28 -26.24 -13.16
C PRO A 286 -23.19 -27.70 -13.68
N VAL A 287 -23.59 -27.93 -14.93
CA VAL A 287 -23.31 -29.17 -15.66
C VAL A 287 -21.91 -29.05 -16.26
N ARG A 288 -21.00 -29.97 -15.91
CA ARG A 288 -19.62 -29.97 -16.43
C ARG A 288 -19.55 -30.86 -17.68
N PRO A 289 -18.92 -30.41 -18.78
CA PRO A 289 -18.66 -31.28 -19.92
C PRO A 289 -17.53 -32.26 -19.56
N GLY A 290 -17.89 -33.51 -19.24
CA GLY A 290 -16.95 -34.58 -18.92
C GLY A 290 -16.78 -35.56 -20.08
N GLY A 291 -15.59 -35.60 -20.68
CA GLY A 291 -15.16 -36.69 -21.55
C GLY A 291 -14.96 -37.98 -20.74
N GLY A 292 -15.40 -39.10 -21.31
CA GLY A 292 -15.31 -40.42 -20.69
C GLY A 292 -13.87 -40.93 -20.63
N GLY A 293 -13.39 -41.10 -19.40
CA GLY A 293 -12.20 -41.83 -19.00
C GLY A 293 -12.25 -41.93 -17.47
N ALA A 294 -11.82 -43.05 -16.88
CA ALA A 294 -11.64 -43.13 -15.44
C ALA A 294 -10.84 -41.90 -14.98
N PRO A 295 -11.17 -41.25 -13.84
CA PRO A 295 -10.54 -39.99 -13.47
C PRO A 295 -9.03 -40.20 -13.39
N ASP A 296 -8.32 -39.73 -14.41
CA ASP A 296 -6.86 -39.65 -14.38
C ASP A 296 -6.49 -38.74 -13.21
N CYS A 297 -5.40 -39.06 -12.54
CA CYS A 297 -4.97 -38.25 -11.40
C CYS A 297 -4.64 -36.83 -11.88
N GLN A 298 -5.49 -35.86 -11.56
CA GLN A 298 -5.35 -34.47 -12.05
C GLN A 298 -4.38 -33.67 -11.20
N ALA A 299 -4.36 -33.92 -9.89
CA ALA A 299 -3.44 -33.28 -8.97
C ALA A 299 -3.16 -34.19 -7.76
N LEU A 300 -1.94 -34.14 -7.25
CA LEU A 300 -1.52 -34.82 -6.03
C LEU A 300 -0.85 -33.80 -5.13
N SER A 301 -1.39 -33.64 -3.93
CA SER A 301 -0.84 -32.74 -2.90
C SER A 301 -0.41 -33.56 -1.69
N VAL A 302 0.73 -33.20 -1.10
CA VAL A 302 1.32 -33.93 0.04
C VAL A 302 1.43 -33.01 1.25
N SER A 303 1.07 -33.51 2.43
CA SER A 303 1.19 -32.82 3.71
C SER A 303 1.89 -33.69 4.76
N PRO A 304 2.97 -33.21 5.42
CA PRO A 304 3.69 -31.97 5.11
C PRO A 304 4.42 -32.06 3.75
N ASN A 305 4.60 -30.92 3.06
CA ASN A 305 5.23 -30.86 1.73
C ASN A 305 6.76 -30.75 1.77
N GLN A 306 7.40 -30.95 2.94
CA GLN A 306 8.85 -30.89 3.13
C GLN A 306 9.30 -31.92 4.18
N ILE A 307 10.53 -32.42 4.00
CA ILE A 307 11.23 -33.23 5.00
C ILE A 307 11.86 -32.27 6.02
N LEU A 308 11.52 -32.41 7.30
CA LEU A 308 12.10 -31.58 8.36
C LEU A 308 13.54 -32.04 8.67
N ARG A 309 14.48 -31.10 8.73
CA ARG A 309 15.86 -31.41 9.16
C ARG A 309 15.84 -31.98 10.57
N ASP A 310 16.72 -32.96 10.81
CA ASP A 310 16.96 -33.60 12.10
C ASP A 310 15.78 -34.38 12.71
N ASN A 311 14.72 -34.65 11.92
CA ASN A 311 13.65 -35.57 12.33
C ASN A 311 13.72 -36.90 11.57
N PRO A 312 14.33 -37.96 12.14
CA PRO A 312 14.44 -39.25 11.47
C PRO A 312 13.09 -39.93 11.26
N ARG A 313 12.02 -39.53 11.99
CA ARG A 313 10.69 -40.13 11.90
C ARG A 313 9.63 -39.08 11.53
N GLN A 314 9.12 -39.13 10.30
CA GLN A 314 8.09 -38.21 9.82
C GLN A 314 6.98 -38.96 9.09
N SER A 315 5.73 -38.56 9.36
CA SER A 315 4.53 -39.07 8.70
C SER A 315 4.10 -38.11 7.59
N PHE A 316 3.69 -38.66 6.45
CA PHE A 316 3.21 -37.92 5.29
C PHE A 316 1.83 -38.42 4.90
N SER A 317 1.02 -37.54 4.32
CA SER A 317 -0.30 -37.83 3.79
C SER A 317 -0.46 -37.21 2.41
N ALA A 318 -1.10 -37.93 1.48
CA ALA A 318 -1.35 -37.47 0.11
C ALA A 318 -2.86 -37.36 -0.17
N ASN A 319 -3.27 -36.20 -0.66
CA ASN A 319 -4.61 -35.95 -1.19
C ASN A 319 -4.55 -35.94 -2.72
N VAL A 320 -5.30 -36.86 -3.33
CA VAL A 320 -5.36 -37.05 -4.78
C VAL A 320 -6.67 -36.49 -5.29
N PHE A 321 -6.61 -35.60 -6.29
CA PHE A 321 -7.78 -35.01 -6.93
C PHE A 321 -8.04 -35.65 -8.30
N PRO A 322 -9.30 -36.03 -8.60
CA PRO A 322 -10.49 -35.90 -7.74
C PRO A 322 -10.47 -36.89 -6.56
N ASN A 323 -11.14 -36.53 -5.43
CA ASN A 323 -11.06 -37.27 -4.16
C ASN A 323 -11.46 -38.76 -4.25
N ASN A 324 -12.24 -39.11 -5.28
CA ASN A 324 -12.67 -40.45 -5.64
C ASN A 324 -11.68 -41.21 -6.54
N PHE A 325 -10.42 -40.76 -6.64
CA PHE A 325 -9.37 -41.47 -7.38
C PHE A 325 -9.19 -42.91 -6.83
N PRO A 326 -9.43 -43.94 -7.65
CA PRO A 326 -9.41 -45.34 -7.22
C PRO A 326 -8.01 -45.97 -7.23
N GLY A 327 -6.98 -45.24 -7.71
CA GLY A 327 -5.62 -45.73 -7.83
C GLY A 327 -4.85 -45.74 -6.50
N THR A 328 -3.78 -46.54 -6.46
CA THR A 328 -2.90 -46.64 -5.29
C THR A 328 -1.91 -45.48 -5.27
N VAL A 329 -1.64 -44.95 -4.08
CA VAL A 329 -0.55 -43.98 -3.86
C VAL A 329 0.67 -44.74 -3.36
N THR A 330 1.76 -44.66 -4.12
CA THR A 330 3.04 -45.31 -3.83
C THR A 330 4.05 -44.25 -3.43
N TRP A 331 4.77 -44.49 -2.34
CA TRP A 331 5.78 -43.60 -1.79
C TRP A 331 7.12 -44.31 -1.86
N THR A 332 8.11 -43.73 -2.53
CA THR A 332 9.45 -44.29 -2.67
C THR A 332 10.46 -43.36 -1.99
N HIS A 333 11.01 -43.82 -0.87
CA HIS A 333 12.07 -43.14 -0.12
C HIS A 333 13.43 -43.60 -0.63
N VAL A 334 14.19 -42.68 -1.23
CA VAL A 334 15.53 -42.91 -1.74
C VAL A 334 16.56 -42.29 -0.80
N ARG A 335 17.60 -43.06 -0.47
CA ARG A 335 18.78 -42.62 0.30
C ARG A 335 20.04 -42.95 -0.49
N PRO A 336 21.07 -42.08 -0.48
CA PRO A 336 22.35 -42.41 -1.08
C PRO A 336 22.94 -43.69 -0.46
N GLY A 337 23.29 -44.68 -1.30
CA GLY A 337 23.95 -45.92 -0.88
C GLY A 337 23.04 -46.99 -0.27
N LEU A 338 21.72 -46.79 -0.19
CA LEU A 338 20.75 -47.80 0.25
C LEU A 338 19.68 -48.06 -0.81
N PRO A 339 19.12 -49.28 -0.88
CA PRO A 339 18.00 -49.58 -1.77
C PRO A 339 16.79 -48.68 -1.45
N PRO A 340 16.01 -48.23 -2.45
CA PRO A 340 14.78 -47.49 -2.23
C PRO A 340 13.79 -48.27 -1.36
N GLU A 341 13.18 -47.60 -0.38
CA GLU A 341 12.10 -48.16 0.45
C GLU A 341 10.75 -47.70 -0.11
N THR A 342 9.87 -48.64 -0.46
CA THR A 342 8.57 -48.33 -1.05
C THR A 342 7.43 -48.71 -0.10
N GLN A 343 6.51 -47.77 0.15
CA GLN A 343 5.28 -47.98 0.94
C GLN A 343 4.05 -47.56 0.12
N THR A 344 2.89 -48.19 0.34
CA THR A 344 1.63 -47.85 -0.34
C THR A 344 0.56 -47.43 0.65
N GLY A 345 -0.21 -46.39 0.31
CA GLY A 345 -1.28 -45.86 1.17
C GLY A 345 -1.44 -44.35 1.04
N ARG A 346 -2.60 -43.81 1.45
CA ARG A 346 -2.80 -42.35 1.47
C ARG A 346 -1.99 -41.64 2.57
N SER A 347 -1.49 -42.39 3.55
CA SER A 347 -0.54 -41.89 4.54
C SER A 347 0.54 -42.93 4.84
N VAL A 348 1.79 -42.49 4.98
CA VAL A 348 2.96 -43.34 5.26
C VAL A 348 3.83 -42.71 6.35
N THR A 349 4.64 -43.51 7.03
CA THR A 349 5.62 -43.02 8.02
C THR A 349 6.98 -43.64 7.73
N PHE A 350 7.96 -42.78 7.44
CA PHE A 350 9.36 -43.20 7.32
C PHE A 350 10.07 -42.96 8.65
N THR A 351 10.89 -43.92 9.09
CA THR A 351 11.56 -43.88 10.41
C THR A 351 13.07 -43.66 10.31
N THR A 352 13.60 -43.50 9.10
CA THR A 352 15.03 -43.37 8.84
C THR A 352 15.35 -42.25 7.85
N LEU A 353 14.72 -41.09 8.03
CA LEU A 353 14.99 -39.90 7.20
C LEU A 353 16.34 -39.28 7.55
N THR A 354 17.07 -38.82 6.53
CA THR A 354 18.38 -38.17 6.61
C THR A 354 18.34 -36.88 5.80
N ASN A 355 19.36 -36.02 5.94
CA ASN A 355 19.43 -34.75 5.21
C ASN A 355 19.52 -34.91 3.68
N ASP A 356 19.84 -36.12 3.20
CA ASP A 356 19.91 -36.44 1.76
C ASP A 356 18.72 -37.30 1.29
N SER A 357 17.70 -37.49 2.14
CA SER A 357 16.50 -38.23 1.78
C SER A 357 15.72 -37.53 0.67
N ARG A 358 15.24 -38.31 -0.30
CA ARG A 358 14.22 -37.89 -1.27
C ARG A 358 13.03 -38.82 -1.18
N ILE A 359 11.81 -38.29 -1.20
CA ILE A 359 10.59 -39.11 -1.24
C ILE A 359 9.83 -38.75 -2.51
N ASN A 360 9.67 -39.72 -3.40
CA ASN A 360 8.81 -39.60 -4.58
C ASN A 360 7.43 -40.21 -4.27
N VAL A 361 6.37 -39.49 -4.60
CA VAL A 361 4.99 -39.92 -4.36
C VAL A 361 4.28 -40.01 -5.69
N GLN A 362 3.79 -41.21 -6.04
CA GLN A 362 3.12 -41.46 -7.31
C GLN A 362 1.71 -41.99 -7.07
N GLY A 363 0.71 -41.31 -7.65
CA GLY A 363 -0.65 -41.84 -7.78
C GLY A 363 -0.82 -42.47 -9.16
N ALA A 364 -1.02 -43.78 -9.23
CA ALA A 364 -1.21 -44.51 -10.48
C ALA A 364 -2.58 -45.22 -10.52
N PRO A 365 -3.43 -44.97 -11.54
CA PRO A 365 -4.62 -45.76 -11.76
C PRO A 365 -4.24 -47.14 -12.32
N VAL A 366 -5.06 -48.15 -12.03
CA VAL A 366 -4.74 -49.57 -12.31
C VAL A 366 -4.72 -49.91 -13.82
N ALA A 367 -5.13 -48.99 -14.72
CA ALA A 367 -5.35 -49.30 -16.13
C ALA A 367 -4.98 -48.23 -17.19
N SER A 368 -4.71 -46.97 -16.83
CA SER A 368 -4.31 -45.92 -17.79
C SER A 368 -2.95 -45.35 -17.40
N GLY A 369 -1.99 -45.29 -18.32
CA GLY A 369 -0.60 -44.86 -18.06
C GLY A 369 -0.40 -43.40 -17.61
N ALA A 370 -1.44 -42.71 -17.13
CA ALA A 370 -1.38 -41.37 -16.58
C ALA A 370 -1.17 -41.43 -15.05
N SER A 371 0.05 -41.12 -14.60
CA SER A 371 0.36 -40.98 -13.17
C SER A 371 0.64 -39.53 -12.81
N CYS A 372 0.16 -39.09 -11.65
CA CYS A 372 0.61 -37.85 -11.03
C CYS A 372 1.76 -38.14 -10.06
N GLN A 373 2.77 -37.27 -10.05
CA GLN A 373 3.92 -37.40 -9.16
C GLN A 373 4.14 -36.11 -8.37
N ALA A 374 4.61 -36.25 -7.13
CA ALA A 374 5.14 -35.17 -6.32
C ALA A 374 6.45 -35.62 -5.66
N ASP A 375 7.46 -34.74 -5.68
CA ASP A 375 8.74 -34.99 -5.03
C ASP A 375 8.88 -34.12 -3.78
N LEU A 376 9.29 -34.74 -2.69
CA LEU A 376 9.64 -34.09 -1.43
C LEU A 376 11.15 -34.12 -1.29
N SER A 377 11.73 -32.93 -1.10
CA SER A 377 13.13 -32.76 -0.75
C SER A 377 13.25 -31.98 0.56
N VAL A 378 14.42 -32.06 1.20
CA VAL A 378 14.74 -31.26 2.38
C VAL A 378 14.76 -29.79 1.98
N ALA A 379 14.06 -28.94 2.74
CA ALA A 379 13.92 -27.52 2.41
C ALA A 379 15.28 -26.83 2.18
N PRO A 380 15.52 -26.22 1.00
CA PRO A 380 16.61 -25.28 0.84
C PRO A 380 16.26 -23.96 1.54
N PRO A 381 17.25 -23.21 2.03
CA PRO A 381 17.00 -21.88 2.57
C PRO A 381 16.65 -20.91 1.43
N GLY A 382 15.35 -20.72 1.18
CA GLY A 382 14.76 -19.55 0.52
C GLY A 382 14.61 -19.58 -1.01
N GLY A 383 13.41 -19.20 -1.48
CA GLY A 383 13.13 -18.66 -2.83
C GLY A 383 12.34 -19.57 -3.78
N GLY A 384 11.13 -19.14 -4.19
CA GLY A 384 10.26 -19.87 -5.12
C GLY A 384 9.85 -19.06 -6.35
N GLY A 385 9.23 -19.74 -7.33
CA GLY A 385 8.43 -19.14 -8.42
C GLY A 385 8.79 -19.60 -9.83
N GLY A 386 7.92 -20.40 -10.47
CA GLY A 386 8.15 -21.05 -11.78
C GLY A 386 7.49 -20.39 -13.00
N GLY A 387 7.99 -20.77 -14.19
CA GLY A 387 7.44 -20.54 -15.53
C GLY A 387 8.24 -21.38 -16.56
N GLY A 388 7.57 -21.98 -17.55
CA GLY A 388 8.05 -23.09 -18.42
C GLY A 388 9.36 -22.90 -19.22
N PRO A 389 9.88 -23.98 -19.86
CA PRO A 389 11.32 -24.15 -20.07
C PRO A 389 11.85 -23.28 -21.21
N LYS A 390 12.47 -22.17 -20.83
CA LYS A 390 13.52 -21.50 -21.61
C LYS A 390 14.84 -21.99 -21.04
N LEU A 391 15.82 -22.31 -21.90
CA LEU A 391 17.18 -22.67 -21.47
C LEU A 391 17.77 -21.45 -20.76
N LYS A 392 17.80 -21.47 -19.43
CA LYS A 392 18.41 -20.41 -18.64
C LYS A 392 19.85 -20.82 -18.35
N CYS A 393 20.76 -19.86 -18.14
CA CYS A 393 22.14 -20.22 -17.84
C CYS A 393 22.31 -20.99 -16.51
N GLU A 394 21.27 -21.02 -15.67
CA GLU A 394 21.19 -21.88 -14.47
C GLU A 394 21.01 -23.38 -14.78
N ASP A 395 20.64 -23.74 -16.01
CA ASP A 395 20.47 -25.13 -16.47
C ASP A 395 21.78 -25.79 -16.95
N LEU A 396 22.92 -25.08 -16.86
CA LEU A 396 24.25 -25.60 -17.20
C LEU A 396 24.89 -26.26 -15.98
N THR A 397 24.94 -27.59 -15.96
CA THR A 397 25.61 -28.35 -14.88
C THR A 397 27.05 -28.67 -15.30
N VAL A 398 28.01 -28.33 -14.44
CA VAL A 398 29.44 -28.64 -14.69
C VAL A 398 30.02 -29.38 -13.49
N GLU A 399 30.54 -30.58 -13.74
CA GLU A 399 31.08 -31.48 -12.71
C GLU A 399 32.54 -31.85 -13.04
N PRO A 400 33.47 -31.78 -12.08
CA PRO A 400 34.77 -32.41 -12.20
C PRO A 400 34.64 -33.93 -11.95
N ASP A 401 35.11 -34.75 -12.89
CA ASP A 401 35.06 -36.21 -12.76
C ASP A 401 36.39 -36.71 -12.14
N VAL A 402 36.27 -37.42 -11.01
CA VAL A 402 37.33 -38.12 -10.25
C VAL A 402 38.27 -37.25 -9.39
N ILE A 403 38.11 -37.30 -8.06
CA ILE A 403 39.19 -37.05 -7.10
C ILE A 403 39.63 -38.42 -6.54
N PRO A 404 40.84 -38.92 -6.85
CA PRO A 404 41.32 -40.17 -6.24
C PRO A 404 41.61 -39.95 -4.75
N ARG A 405 41.00 -40.78 -3.87
CA ARG A 405 41.09 -40.66 -2.40
C ARG A 405 42.44 -41.03 -1.77
N SER A 406 43.46 -41.36 -2.56
CA SER A 406 44.85 -41.43 -2.11
C SER A 406 45.78 -41.52 -3.33
N VAL A 407 46.67 -40.55 -3.51
CA VAL A 407 47.75 -40.63 -4.50
C VAL A 407 49.05 -40.25 -3.84
N THR A 408 49.92 -41.24 -3.62
CA THR A 408 51.36 -41.01 -3.56
C THR A 408 51.77 -40.51 -4.95
N ALA A 409 52.30 -39.30 -5.02
CA ALA A 409 52.65 -38.53 -6.24
C ALA A 409 52.76 -39.36 -7.54
N GLN A 410 51.73 -39.28 -8.39
CA GLN A 410 51.87 -39.46 -9.84
C GLN A 410 51.91 -38.07 -10.49
N ALA A 411 52.82 -37.89 -11.46
CA ALA A 411 53.49 -36.63 -11.76
C ALA A 411 52.72 -35.61 -12.65
N ASN A 412 51.39 -35.72 -12.84
CA ASN A 412 50.76 -35.08 -14.00
C ASN A 412 49.52 -34.20 -13.74
N ASN A 413 49.03 -34.03 -12.50
CA ASN A 413 47.91 -33.14 -12.12
C ASN A 413 46.76 -32.99 -13.17
N GLU A 414 46.34 -34.11 -13.76
CA GLU A 414 45.34 -34.15 -14.81
C GLU A 414 43.94 -34.17 -14.18
N LEU A 415 43.08 -33.20 -14.53
CA LEU A 415 41.66 -33.20 -14.14
C LEU A 415 40.76 -33.20 -15.37
N THR A 416 39.70 -34.00 -15.30
CA THR A 416 38.68 -34.09 -16.35
C THR A 416 37.44 -33.31 -15.92
N PHE A 417 36.99 -32.39 -16.78
CA PHE A 417 35.81 -31.57 -16.56
C PHE A 417 34.72 -31.98 -17.54
N SER A 418 33.50 -32.17 -17.05
CA SER A 418 32.33 -32.49 -17.86
C SER A 418 31.25 -31.43 -17.68
N ALA A 419 30.79 -30.83 -18.79
CA ALA A 419 29.61 -29.97 -18.80
C ALA A 419 28.45 -30.69 -19.50
N LEU A 420 27.26 -30.56 -18.93
CA LEU A 420 26.00 -31.07 -19.48
C LEU A 420 25.02 -29.90 -19.63
N ALA A 421 24.48 -29.74 -20.84
CA ALA A 421 23.44 -28.76 -21.12
C ALA A 421 22.05 -29.45 -21.17
N GLU A 422 21.14 -29.05 -20.27
CA GLU A 422 19.72 -29.43 -20.30
C GLU A 422 18.90 -28.28 -20.90
N PRO A 423 17.81 -28.50 -21.67
CA PRO A 423 17.05 -29.74 -21.90
C PRO A 423 17.44 -30.53 -23.17
N LEU A 424 16.76 -31.67 -23.39
CA LEU A 424 16.99 -32.69 -24.45
C LEU A 424 17.17 -32.16 -25.90
N ASN A 425 16.90 -30.90 -26.22
CA ASN A 425 16.97 -30.39 -27.61
C ASN A 425 18.15 -29.43 -27.86
N PHE A 426 19.23 -29.53 -27.08
CA PHE A 426 20.43 -28.70 -27.25
C PHE A 426 21.26 -29.12 -28.49
N PHE A 427 21.55 -28.15 -29.38
CA PHE A 427 22.37 -28.32 -30.60
C PHE A 427 23.55 -27.33 -30.69
N GLY A 428 23.99 -26.78 -29.55
CA GLY A 428 25.09 -25.81 -29.49
C GLY A 428 26.48 -26.45 -29.34
N GLY A 429 27.52 -25.63 -29.49
CA GLY A 429 28.91 -26.02 -29.23
C GLY A 429 29.35 -25.65 -27.81
N PHE A 430 30.41 -26.30 -27.32
CA PHE A 430 31.05 -25.97 -26.05
C PHE A 430 32.47 -25.49 -26.31
N THR A 431 32.85 -24.34 -25.77
CA THR A 431 34.22 -23.82 -25.78
C THR A 431 34.73 -23.74 -24.35
N TRP A 432 35.75 -24.54 -24.04
CA TRP A 432 36.44 -24.54 -22.75
C TRP A 432 37.69 -23.68 -22.84
N VAL A 433 37.94 -22.85 -21.84
CA VAL A 433 39.09 -21.94 -21.78
C VAL A 433 39.79 -22.08 -20.44
N ARG A 434 41.05 -22.51 -20.46
CA ARG A 434 41.93 -22.50 -19.28
C ARG A 434 42.68 -21.18 -19.24
N LYS A 435 42.60 -20.46 -18.12
CA LYS A 435 43.28 -19.18 -17.88
C LYS A 435 44.03 -19.18 -16.55
N GLU A 436 45.07 -18.35 -16.45
CA GLU A 436 45.73 -18.03 -15.19
C GLU A 436 45.88 -16.50 -15.11
N GLY A 437 45.06 -15.86 -14.26
CA GLY A 437 44.81 -14.41 -14.37
C GLY A 437 44.12 -14.07 -15.69
N ASP A 438 44.58 -13.02 -16.38
CA ASP A 438 44.04 -12.60 -17.68
C ASP A 438 44.62 -13.38 -18.87
N ARG A 439 45.65 -14.22 -18.63
CA ARG A 439 46.32 -14.97 -19.68
C ARG A 439 45.55 -16.25 -20.01
N ILE A 440 45.12 -16.37 -21.26
CA ILE A 440 44.56 -17.62 -21.81
C ILE A 440 45.71 -18.59 -22.06
N LEU A 441 45.66 -19.74 -21.40
CA LEU A 441 46.64 -20.81 -21.55
C LEU A 441 46.20 -21.82 -22.61
N GLU A 442 44.91 -22.13 -22.67
CA GLU A 442 44.38 -23.15 -23.58
C GLU A 442 42.90 -22.92 -23.90
N THR A 443 42.48 -23.27 -25.12
CA THR A 443 41.07 -23.19 -25.55
C THR A 443 40.72 -24.42 -26.36
N ILE A 444 39.66 -25.13 -25.96
CA ILE A 444 39.21 -26.39 -26.58
C ILE A 444 37.73 -26.24 -26.95
N THR A 445 37.43 -26.31 -28.24
CA THR A 445 36.04 -26.21 -28.75
C THR A 445 35.56 -27.56 -29.26
N HIS A 446 34.46 -28.05 -28.72
CA HIS A 446 33.77 -29.24 -29.20
C HIS A 446 32.64 -28.88 -30.17
N GLN A 447 32.57 -29.65 -31.27
CA GLN A 447 31.60 -29.41 -32.35
C GLN A 447 30.15 -29.59 -31.87
N PRO A 448 29.20 -28.85 -32.46
CA PRO A 448 27.79 -28.93 -32.07
C PRO A 448 27.20 -30.31 -32.38
N GLY A 449 26.43 -30.85 -31.43
CA GLY A 449 25.70 -32.12 -31.59
C GLY A 449 25.78 -33.07 -30.39
N SER A 450 26.66 -32.81 -29.43
CA SER A 450 26.69 -33.53 -28.15
C SER A 450 26.08 -32.67 -27.05
N ARG A 451 25.26 -33.26 -26.18
CA ARG A 451 24.72 -32.59 -24.97
C ARG A 451 25.72 -32.52 -23.82
N ARG A 452 26.72 -33.40 -23.87
CA ARG A 452 27.80 -33.49 -22.89
C ARG A 452 29.13 -33.19 -23.57
N SER A 453 29.93 -32.37 -22.93
CA SER A 453 31.27 -32.02 -23.38
C SER A 453 32.23 -32.34 -22.25
N THR A 454 33.23 -33.18 -22.52
CA THR A 454 34.22 -33.57 -21.51
C THR A 454 35.59 -33.19 -22.01
N VAL A 455 36.32 -32.37 -21.23
CA VAL A 455 37.66 -31.89 -21.56
C VAL A 455 38.63 -32.26 -20.44
N LYS A 456 39.89 -32.52 -20.81
CA LYS A 456 40.96 -32.74 -19.85
C LYS A 456 41.93 -31.59 -19.90
N PHE A 457 42.34 -31.11 -18.73
CA PHE A 457 43.42 -30.14 -18.60
C PHE A 457 44.50 -30.71 -17.69
N GLU A 458 45.74 -30.64 -18.15
CA GLU A 458 46.95 -31.00 -17.39
C GLU A 458 47.54 -29.76 -16.70
N ASP A 459 48.48 -29.94 -15.77
CA ASP A 459 49.25 -28.86 -15.13
C ASP A 459 48.42 -27.75 -14.45
N LEU A 460 47.32 -28.10 -13.78
CA LEU A 460 46.47 -27.13 -13.11
C LEU A 460 47.15 -26.56 -11.84
N THR A 461 47.22 -25.23 -11.76
CA THR A 461 47.72 -24.49 -10.59
C THR A 461 46.56 -23.98 -9.72
N PRO A 462 46.80 -23.60 -8.45
CA PRO A 462 45.78 -22.97 -7.60
C PRO A 462 45.23 -21.63 -8.14
N ARG A 463 45.90 -21.02 -9.12
CA ARG A 463 45.48 -19.78 -9.78
C ARG A 463 44.73 -20.03 -11.10
N THR A 464 44.63 -21.29 -11.52
CA THR A 464 44.00 -21.66 -12.79
C THR A 464 42.49 -21.51 -12.68
N VAL A 465 41.89 -20.89 -13.71
CA VAL A 465 40.46 -20.70 -13.88
C VAL A 465 40.05 -21.40 -15.17
N ILE A 466 39.06 -22.28 -15.11
CA ILE A 466 38.47 -22.91 -16.28
C ILE A 466 37.13 -22.24 -16.56
N GLU A 467 37.00 -21.62 -17.74
CA GLU A 467 35.74 -21.06 -18.21
C GLU A 467 35.15 -22.00 -19.25
N VAL A 468 33.84 -22.26 -19.20
CA VAL A 468 33.12 -22.96 -20.28
C VAL A 468 32.05 -22.05 -20.83
N GLU A 469 32.07 -21.92 -22.15
CA GLU A 469 31.17 -21.11 -22.93
C GLU A 469 30.30 -22.02 -23.80
N VAL A 470 28.99 -21.82 -23.75
CA VAL A 470 28.02 -22.63 -24.47
C VAL A 470 27.31 -21.73 -25.47
N ASP A 471 27.48 -22.03 -26.76
CA ASP A 471 26.91 -21.25 -27.87
C ASP A 471 25.68 -21.97 -28.45
N PRO A 472 24.45 -21.51 -28.15
CA PRO A 472 23.23 -22.14 -28.64
C PRO A 472 22.89 -21.66 -30.07
N ARG A 473 23.11 -22.51 -31.07
CA ARG A 473 22.86 -22.22 -32.51
C ARG A 473 21.41 -21.92 -32.92
N ARG A 474 20.41 -21.90 -32.01
CA ARG A 474 18.97 -21.77 -32.36
C ARG A 474 18.11 -20.89 -31.44
N VAL A 475 18.68 -19.93 -30.72
CA VAL A 475 17.89 -18.98 -29.91
C VAL A 475 18.02 -17.57 -30.48
N ALA A 476 16.89 -16.92 -30.78
CA ALA A 476 16.82 -15.62 -31.44
C ALA A 476 17.47 -14.45 -30.66
N ASP A 477 17.91 -14.68 -29.41
CA ASP A 477 18.46 -13.65 -28.52
C ASP A 477 20.00 -13.63 -28.43
N GLY A 478 20.73 -14.54 -29.10
CA GLY A 478 22.20 -14.48 -29.21
C GLY A 478 22.99 -14.48 -27.89
N ARG A 479 22.38 -14.89 -26.77
CA ARG A 479 23.04 -14.89 -25.45
C ARG A 479 23.92 -16.12 -25.28
N VAL A 480 25.19 -15.86 -25.03
CA VAL A 480 26.20 -16.85 -24.66
C VAL A 480 26.12 -17.13 -23.16
N CYS A 481 25.99 -18.40 -22.77
CA CYS A 481 26.07 -18.78 -21.35
C CYS A 481 27.52 -19.14 -20.99
N LYS A 482 28.02 -18.56 -19.90
CA LYS A 482 29.39 -18.73 -19.43
C LYS A 482 29.41 -19.19 -17.98
N ALA A 483 30.09 -20.31 -17.70
CA ALA A 483 30.35 -20.78 -16.34
C ALA A 483 31.85 -20.71 -16.03
N ILE A 484 32.19 -20.35 -14.78
CA ILE A 484 33.57 -20.21 -14.30
C ILE A 484 33.80 -21.23 -13.19
N ILE A 485 34.79 -22.09 -13.39
CA ILE A 485 35.17 -23.16 -12.46
C ILE A 485 36.56 -22.83 -11.92
N LYS A 486 36.66 -22.75 -10.59
CA LYS A 486 37.93 -22.71 -9.89
C LYS A 486 38.15 -24.08 -9.27
N PRO A 487 39.17 -24.85 -9.66
CA PRO A 487 39.44 -26.16 -9.09
C PRO A 487 39.71 -26.01 -7.59
N GLN A 488 38.74 -26.39 -6.75
CA GLN A 488 38.91 -26.48 -5.32
C GLN A 488 39.27 -27.92 -4.97
N GLY A 489 40.46 -28.12 -4.39
CA GLY A 489 40.95 -29.46 -4.04
C GLY A 489 42.46 -29.68 -4.19
N ILE A 490 43.22 -28.73 -4.75
CA ILE A 490 44.69 -28.79 -4.73
C ILE A 490 45.18 -28.23 -3.38
N THR A 491 44.97 -28.97 -2.29
CA THR A 491 45.48 -28.61 -0.96
C THR A 491 46.90 -29.15 -0.73
N ARG A 492 47.71 -28.33 -0.06
CA ARG A 492 48.88 -28.75 0.74
C ARG A 492 48.55 -29.99 1.61
N PRO A 493 49.57 -30.79 2.00
CA PRO A 493 49.39 -32.02 2.78
C PRO A 493 48.72 -31.76 4.15
N PRO A 494 48.17 -32.83 4.78
CA PRO A 494 47.10 -32.72 5.75
C PRO A 494 47.62 -32.39 7.15
N ASP A 495 47.10 -31.31 7.73
CA ASP A 495 46.85 -31.20 9.16
C ASP A 495 45.52 -30.48 9.33
N GLY A 496 44.48 -31.22 9.72
CA GLY A 496 43.19 -30.69 10.15
C GLY A 496 42.18 -30.43 9.04
N GLU A 497 41.12 -31.24 9.03
CA GLU A 497 39.85 -30.90 8.39
C GLU A 497 39.37 -29.54 8.95
N LEU A 498 39.33 -28.50 8.11
CA LEU A 498 38.85 -27.16 8.49
C LEU A 498 37.35 -27.24 8.77
N VAL A 499 36.98 -27.56 10.00
CA VAL A 499 35.62 -27.40 10.51
C VAL A 499 35.29 -25.91 10.42
N LYS A 500 34.32 -25.55 9.55
CA LYS A 500 33.79 -24.18 9.37
C LYS A 500 33.53 -23.54 10.72
N ARG A 501 34.31 -22.51 11.08
CA ARG A 501 34.12 -21.73 12.31
C ARG A 501 32.97 -20.74 12.13
N ALA A 502 32.21 -20.49 13.19
CA ALA A 502 31.22 -19.41 13.18
C ALA A 502 31.95 -18.08 13.38
N PHE A 503 31.86 -17.21 12.38
CA PHE A 503 32.49 -15.90 12.37
C PHE A 503 31.42 -14.88 11.96
N GLU A 504 31.15 -13.91 12.83
CA GLU A 504 30.09 -12.93 12.61
C GLU A 504 30.58 -11.53 12.94
N VAL A 505 30.39 -10.59 12.01
CA VAL A 505 30.61 -9.16 12.26
C VAL A 505 29.22 -8.52 12.38
N ARG A 506 28.97 -7.86 13.51
CA ARG A 506 27.74 -7.11 13.78
C ARG A 506 28.06 -5.62 13.91
N SER A 507 27.43 -4.78 13.11
CA SER A 507 27.37 -3.34 13.39
C SER A 507 26.25 -3.08 14.40
N ARG A 508 26.54 -2.31 15.47
CA ARG A 508 25.50 -1.85 16.39
C ARG A 508 24.99 -0.51 15.89
N GLY A 509 23.89 -0.57 15.14
CA GLY A 509 23.33 0.56 14.43
C GLY A 509 23.74 0.51 12.95
N ASN A 510 22.76 0.44 12.06
CA ASN A 510 23.00 0.38 10.62
C ASN A 510 23.12 1.78 10.00
N VAL A 511 22.96 2.82 10.82
CA VAL A 511 22.91 4.22 10.43
C VAL A 511 23.84 5.01 11.35
N ILE A 512 24.70 5.85 10.77
CA ILE A 512 25.54 6.83 11.48
C ILE A 512 25.21 8.22 10.92
N ALA A 513 24.98 9.21 11.78
CA ALA A 513 24.85 10.60 11.33
C ALA A 513 26.22 11.32 11.31
N PRO A 514 26.35 12.44 10.58
CA PRO A 514 27.53 13.29 10.67
C PRO A 514 27.88 13.65 12.13
N ASN A 515 29.14 13.47 12.52
CA ASN A 515 29.66 13.65 13.88
C ASN A 515 29.19 12.64 14.94
N GLU A 516 28.33 11.68 14.62
CA GLU A 516 28.01 10.58 15.53
C GLU A 516 29.11 9.51 15.51
N THR A 517 29.11 8.69 16.55
CA THR A 517 30.00 7.54 16.67
C THR A 517 29.22 6.26 16.42
N ALA A 518 29.62 5.45 15.44
CA ALA A 518 29.14 4.08 15.30
C ALA A 518 29.99 3.12 16.14
N GLU A 519 29.34 2.10 16.70
CA GLU A 519 29.99 0.99 17.39
C GLU A 519 29.95 -0.25 16.50
N PHE A 520 31.12 -0.83 16.26
CA PHE A 520 31.29 -2.07 15.51
C PHE A 520 31.68 -3.17 16.49
N GLN A 521 31.08 -4.34 16.33
CA GLN A 521 31.33 -5.52 17.14
C GLN A 521 31.67 -6.70 16.21
N VAL A 522 32.85 -7.27 16.36
CA VAL A 522 33.25 -8.51 15.67
C VAL A 522 33.23 -9.62 16.70
N THR A 523 32.44 -10.66 16.46
CA THR A 523 32.37 -11.85 17.31
C THR A 523 33.00 -13.03 16.58
N PHE A 524 33.97 -13.67 17.24
CA PHE A 524 34.63 -14.87 16.77
C PHE A 524 34.40 -16.01 17.74
N THR A 525 33.84 -17.12 17.26
CA THR A 525 33.59 -18.33 18.06
C THR A 525 34.57 -19.44 17.67
N PRO A 526 35.61 -19.71 18.49
CA PRO A 526 36.51 -20.83 18.26
C PRO A 526 35.80 -22.17 18.48
N LEU A 527 35.70 -22.99 17.43
CA LEU A 527 35.14 -24.35 17.55
C LEU A 527 36.09 -25.36 18.22
N GLN A 528 37.38 -25.03 18.32
CA GLN A 528 38.41 -25.83 18.94
C GLN A 528 39.42 -24.91 19.64
N ASN A 529 40.14 -25.44 20.62
CA ASN A 529 41.22 -24.71 21.28
C ASN A 529 42.28 -24.34 20.24
N VAL A 530 42.40 -23.05 19.95
CA VAL A 530 43.50 -22.49 19.17
C VAL A 530 44.42 -21.79 20.15
N SER A 531 45.73 -22.06 20.10
CA SER A 531 46.70 -21.38 20.96
C SER A 531 46.90 -19.91 20.58
N GLU A 532 46.56 -19.57 19.33
CA GLU A 532 46.74 -18.25 18.74
C GLU A 532 45.65 -17.97 17.70
N LEU A 533 45.12 -16.74 17.71
CA LEU A 533 44.24 -16.19 16.68
C LEU A 533 44.80 -14.86 16.19
N THR A 534 44.92 -14.65 14.88
CA THR A 534 45.26 -13.35 14.31
C THR A 534 44.08 -12.80 13.52
N LEU A 535 43.63 -11.60 13.85
CA LEU A 535 42.57 -10.86 13.17
C LEU A 535 43.16 -9.71 12.35
N LEU A 536 42.73 -9.59 11.10
CA LEU A 536 43.20 -8.60 10.13
C LEU A 536 41.99 -7.85 9.55
N ASP A 537 41.96 -6.53 9.69
CA ASP A 537 41.02 -5.66 8.98
C ASP A 537 41.71 -5.08 7.73
N ARG A 538 41.13 -5.29 6.55
CA ARG A 538 41.69 -4.76 5.29
C ARG A 538 41.19 -3.37 4.94
N ASN A 539 40.02 -2.99 5.44
CA ASN A 539 39.29 -1.80 5.05
C ASN A 539 39.56 -0.63 5.99
N MET A 540 39.90 -0.89 7.25
CA MET A 540 40.18 0.10 8.27
C MET A 540 41.69 0.34 8.49
N ARG A 541 42.37 0.83 7.44
CA ARG A 541 43.83 1.08 7.48
C ARG A 541 44.14 2.40 8.17
N ASN A 542 45.09 2.38 9.11
CA ASN A 542 45.47 3.53 9.95
C ASN A 542 44.30 4.08 10.80
N GLY A 543 43.33 3.23 11.13
CA GLY A 543 42.14 3.61 11.90
C GLY A 543 41.10 4.41 11.11
N ILE A 544 41.08 4.25 9.79
CA ILE A 544 40.19 4.99 8.88
C ILE A 544 39.46 4.01 7.98
N LEU A 545 38.13 4.05 8.00
CA LEU A 545 37.26 3.32 7.09
C LEU A 545 36.75 4.27 6.02
N ASN A 546 37.08 3.98 4.75
CA ASN A 546 36.61 4.78 3.63
C ASN A 546 35.23 4.30 3.18
N GLY A 547 34.31 5.23 2.99
CA GLY A 547 33.00 4.97 2.39
C GLY A 547 33.09 4.84 0.88
N SER A 548 32.04 4.30 0.27
CA SER A 548 31.95 4.07 -1.18
C SER A 548 32.10 5.32 -2.03
N GLU A 549 31.84 6.49 -1.46
CA GLU A 549 31.83 7.79 -2.14
C GLU A 549 32.95 8.72 -1.65
N GLY A 550 33.86 8.19 -0.83
CA GLY A 550 35.05 8.93 -0.37
C GLY A 550 34.95 9.54 1.04
N SER A 551 33.86 9.31 1.78
CA SER A 551 33.84 9.70 3.19
C SER A 551 34.73 8.83 4.05
N ARG A 552 34.95 9.28 5.28
CA ARG A 552 35.90 8.67 6.19
C ARG A 552 35.31 8.57 7.59
N ILE A 553 35.34 7.37 8.15
CA ILE A 553 35.11 7.11 9.57
C ILE A 553 36.47 6.93 10.24
N GLU A 554 36.76 7.73 11.26
CA GLU A 554 38.00 7.67 12.03
C GLU A 554 37.76 7.05 13.41
N LEU A 555 38.69 6.21 13.89
CA LEU A 555 38.58 5.58 15.20
C LEU A 555 38.66 6.59 16.35
N VAL A 556 37.76 6.43 17.31
CA VAL A 556 37.68 7.28 18.51
C VAL A 556 38.55 6.69 19.62
N LYS A 557 39.83 7.10 19.67
CA LYS A 557 40.81 6.59 20.65
C LYS A 557 40.37 6.73 22.12
N ALA A 558 39.65 7.80 22.42
CA ALA A 558 39.17 8.06 23.78
C ALA A 558 38.03 7.13 24.22
N ALA A 559 37.47 6.31 23.32
CA ALA A 559 36.30 5.48 23.62
C ALA A 559 36.58 4.37 24.64
N PHE A 560 37.81 3.85 24.71
CA PHE A 560 38.16 2.70 25.55
C PHE A 560 39.38 2.96 26.42
N SER A 561 39.31 4.03 27.22
CA SER A 561 40.39 4.46 28.13
C SER A 561 41.70 4.75 27.39
N GLY A 562 41.61 5.47 26.25
CA GLY A 562 42.75 5.82 25.41
C GLY A 562 43.17 4.73 24.41
N ARG A 563 42.39 3.64 24.28
CA ARG A 563 42.58 2.59 23.28
C ARG A 563 41.58 2.75 22.13
N ASP A 564 42.03 2.42 20.93
CA ASP A 564 41.23 2.47 19.70
C ASP A 564 40.12 1.41 19.67
N PHE A 565 40.26 0.34 20.46
CA PHE A 565 39.31 -0.76 20.58
C PHE A 565 39.30 -1.38 21.99
N LYS A 566 38.25 -2.14 22.27
CA LYS A 566 38.07 -3.03 23.41
C LYS A 566 38.03 -4.48 22.91
N LEU A 567 38.76 -5.37 23.58
CA LEU A 567 38.71 -6.81 23.31
C LEU A 567 38.16 -7.51 24.55
N GLU A 568 37.13 -8.32 24.37
CA GLU A 568 36.47 -9.07 25.45
C GLU A 568 36.45 -10.58 25.09
N VAL A 569 36.41 -11.43 26.10
CA VAL A 569 36.07 -12.85 25.95
C VAL A 569 34.78 -13.13 26.73
N GLU A 570 33.85 -13.84 26.10
CA GLU A 570 32.65 -14.34 26.77
C GLU A 570 32.94 -15.72 27.38
N VAL A 571 32.89 -15.80 28.71
CA VAL A 571 33.28 -17.02 29.44
C VAL A 571 32.04 -17.70 30.01
N GLY A 572 31.73 -18.89 29.49
CA GLY A 572 30.63 -19.75 29.98
C GLY A 572 29.23 -19.35 29.46
N SER A 573 28.20 -20.06 29.91
CA SER A 573 26.80 -19.91 29.45
C SER A 573 26.05 -18.69 30.03
N GLY A 574 26.77 -17.64 30.45
CA GLY A 574 26.24 -16.63 31.38
C GLY A 574 26.33 -15.16 30.92
N ASN A 575 26.62 -14.86 29.65
CA ASN A 575 26.87 -13.50 29.16
C ASN A 575 27.96 -12.73 29.95
N GLN A 576 28.81 -13.43 30.72
CA GLN A 576 29.90 -12.78 31.46
C GLN A 576 31.03 -12.45 30.49
N ARG A 577 31.30 -11.16 30.34
CA ARG A 577 32.37 -10.63 29.49
C ARG A 577 33.54 -10.21 30.36
N ALA A 578 34.73 -10.68 30.01
CA ALA A 578 35.98 -10.26 30.63
C ALA A 578 36.84 -9.52 29.61
N ASP A 579 37.37 -8.35 29.98
CA ASP A 579 38.31 -7.60 29.15
C ASP A 579 39.61 -8.39 28.99
N ILE A 580 40.07 -8.56 27.75
CA ILE A 580 41.37 -9.16 27.44
C ILE A 580 42.43 -8.03 27.52
N PRO A 581 43.45 -8.11 28.39
CA PRO A 581 44.51 -7.10 28.49
C PRO A 581 45.56 -7.24 27.38
N ARG A 582 46.40 -6.21 27.21
CA ARG A 582 47.59 -6.35 26.35
C ARG A 582 48.59 -7.29 26.98
N CYS A 583 49.30 -8.08 26.19
CA CYS A 583 50.34 -8.95 26.74
C CYS A 583 51.46 -8.15 27.44
N SER A 584 51.67 -6.89 27.08
CA SER A 584 52.60 -5.97 27.77
C SER A 584 52.12 -5.48 29.13
N GLU A 585 50.82 -5.62 29.44
CA GLU A 585 50.23 -5.23 30.73
C GLU A 585 50.29 -6.37 31.75
N LEU A 586 50.65 -7.58 31.30
CA LEU A 586 50.75 -8.76 32.14
C LEU A 586 52.19 -9.02 32.62
N PRO A 587 52.36 -9.71 33.76
CA PRO A 587 53.66 -10.23 34.18
C PRO A 587 54.25 -11.16 33.10
N ILE A 588 55.58 -11.16 32.94
CA ILE A 588 56.34 -11.88 31.89
C ILE A 588 56.03 -13.40 31.81
N ASN A 589 55.41 -14.00 32.84
CA ASN A 589 55.08 -15.43 32.92
C ASN A 589 53.57 -15.70 33.15
N ALA A 590 52.69 -14.75 32.87
CA ALA A 590 51.26 -14.97 33.05
C ALA A 590 50.68 -15.77 31.86
N ASN A 591 50.20 -17.00 32.13
CA ASN A 591 49.48 -17.84 31.16
C ASN A 591 48.02 -17.39 30.93
N SER A 592 47.73 -16.10 31.09
CA SER A 592 46.38 -15.56 30.85
C SER A 592 46.21 -15.12 29.40
N ILE A 593 44.98 -15.21 28.89
CA ILE A 593 44.59 -14.70 27.57
C ILE A 593 44.99 -13.23 27.47
N CYS A 594 45.69 -12.86 26.41
CA CYS A 594 46.13 -11.50 26.17
C CYS A 594 46.21 -11.21 24.67
N TYR A 595 46.40 -9.95 24.29
CA TYR A 595 46.60 -9.60 22.89
C TYR A 595 47.85 -8.76 22.63
N THR A 596 48.40 -8.88 21.43
CA THR A 596 49.45 -8.03 20.86
C THR A 596 48.98 -7.43 19.52
N GLY A 597 49.60 -6.32 19.12
CA GLY A 597 49.26 -5.64 17.86
C GLY A 597 47.96 -4.85 17.91
N SER A 598 47.38 -4.62 16.73
CA SER A 598 46.15 -3.86 16.52
C SER A 598 45.54 -4.29 15.19
N PRO A 599 44.21 -4.44 15.10
CA PRO A 599 43.57 -4.84 13.86
C PRO A 599 43.66 -3.73 12.79
N PHE A 600 44.04 -2.50 13.18
CA PHE A 600 43.97 -1.30 12.33
C PHE A 600 45.34 -0.75 11.88
N THR A 601 46.45 -1.23 12.46
CA THR A 601 47.79 -0.68 12.23
C THR A 601 48.76 -1.73 11.71
N GLY A 602 48.69 -2.03 10.41
CA GLY A 602 49.75 -2.75 9.69
C GLY A 602 49.47 -4.20 9.30
N GLN A 603 50.49 -4.86 8.73
CA GLN A 603 50.40 -6.24 8.20
C GLN A 603 50.26 -7.31 9.29
N SER A 604 50.61 -6.98 10.53
CA SER A 604 50.71 -7.96 11.63
C SER A 604 49.38 -8.30 12.29
N GLY A 605 48.35 -7.46 12.13
CA GLY A 605 47.03 -7.67 12.71
C GLY A 605 46.96 -7.61 14.24
N LEU A 606 45.82 -8.01 14.79
CA LEU A 606 45.57 -8.23 16.20
C LEU A 606 45.78 -9.72 16.52
N ARG A 607 46.78 -10.04 17.32
CA ARG A 607 47.09 -11.43 17.71
C ARG A 607 46.63 -11.67 19.14
N VAL A 608 45.72 -12.62 19.35
CA VAL A 608 45.26 -13.07 20.65
C VAL A 608 46.02 -14.34 21.01
N GLU A 609 46.66 -14.34 22.19
CA GLU A 609 47.55 -15.39 22.67
C GLU A 609 46.97 -16.07 23.92
N ASN A 610 47.49 -17.27 24.22
CA ASN A 610 47.14 -18.05 25.41
C ASN A 610 45.64 -18.38 25.53
N MET A 611 44.98 -18.57 24.39
CA MET A 611 43.57 -18.97 24.33
C MET A 611 43.39 -20.40 24.85
N THR A 612 43.01 -20.54 26.12
CA THR A 612 42.77 -21.84 26.78
C THR A 612 41.29 -22.23 26.84
N THR A 613 40.38 -21.34 26.41
CA THR A 613 38.93 -21.51 26.50
C THR A 613 38.24 -21.33 25.16
N THR A 614 37.15 -22.06 24.91
CA THR A 614 36.30 -21.97 23.70
C THR A 614 35.32 -20.79 23.73
N GLY A 615 35.63 -19.72 24.47
CA GLY A 615 34.74 -18.57 24.60
C GLY A 615 34.75 -17.67 23.36
N ASP A 616 33.66 -16.94 23.13
CA ASP A 616 33.57 -15.97 22.04
C ASP A 616 34.52 -14.81 22.28
N ILE A 617 35.34 -14.49 21.27
CA ILE A 617 36.18 -13.30 21.27
C ILE A 617 35.40 -12.16 20.63
N ILE A 618 35.22 -11.08 21.38
CA ILE A 618 34.44 -9.92 20.98
C ILE A 618 35.36 -8.71 20.86
N LEU A 619 35.64 -8.28 19.63
CA LEU A 619 36.34 -7.04 19.34
C LEU A 619 35.31 -5.91 19.13
N THR A 620 35.34 -4.91 20.00
CA THR A 620 34.48 -3.72 19.90
C THR A 620 35.31 -2.49 19.60
N TYR A 621 34.92 -1.68 18.61
CA TYR A 621 35.56 -0.39 18.34
C TYR A 621 34.52 0.66 17.95
N ARG A 622 34.91 1.93 18.09
CA ARG A 622 34.05 3.07 17.76
C ARG A 622 34.69 3.94 16.70
N GLY A 623 33.92 4.25 15.67
CA GLY A 623 34.33 5.16 14.60
C GLY A 623 33.43 6.39 14.57
N LYS A 624 34.02 7.58 14.36
CA LYS A 624 33.30 8.83 14.14
C LYS A 624 33.35 9.19 12.65
N LEU A 625 32.21 9.53 12.06
CA LEU A 625 32.17 10.07 10.70
C LEU A 625 32.76 11.49 10.68
N VAL A 626 33.93 11.68 10.05
CA VAL A 626 34.67 12.97 10.07
C VAL A 626 34.61 13.74 8.75
N ASN A 627 34.39 13.07 7.63
CA ASN A 627 34.36 13.67 6.30
C ASN A 627 33.16 13.15 5.50
N SER A 628 31.94 13.43 5.93
CA SER A 628 30.75 12.95 5.23
C SER A 628 30.57 13.67 3.88
N VAL A 629 30.44 12.91 2.80
CA VAL A 629 29.95 13.36 1.49
C VAL A 629 28.45 13.62 1.52
N ILE A 630 27.74 13.06 2.51
CA ILE A 630 26.32 13.31 2.78
C ILE A 630 26.16 14.74 3.30
N THR A 631 26.14 15.66 2.35
CA THR A 631 25.83 17.08 2.51
C THR A 631 24.44 17.35 1.94
N LYS A 632 23.84 18.50 2.28
CA LYS A 632 22.54 18.90 1.70
C LYS A 632 22.57 18.95 0.17
N ALA A 633 23.66 19.47 -0.39
CA ALA A 633 23.85 19.52 -1.84
C ALA A 633 23.91 18.12 -2.46
N TYR A 634 24.68 17.22 -1.85
CA TYR A 634 24.78 15.83 -2.28
C TYR A 634 23.42 15.11 -2.25
N CYS A 635 22.65 15.31 -1.17
CA CYS A 635 21.32 14.71 -1.01
C CYS A 635 20.26 15.19 -2.00
N ARG A 636 20.46 16.37 -2.62
CA ARG A 636 19.58 16.87 -3.69
C ARG A 636 19.93 16.31 -5.07
N THR A 637 21.18 15.87 -5.26
CA THR A 637 21.67 15.32 -6.53
C THR A 637 21.60 13.79 -6.59
N LEU A 638 21.26 13.17 -5.48
CA LEU A 638 21.26 11.72 -5.31
C LEU A 638 20.17 11.08 -6.17
N GLU A 639 20.50 9.99 -6.87
CA GLU A 639 19.45 9.16 -7.48
C GLU A 639 18.57 8.54 -6.38
N ARG A 640 17.25 8.49 -6.60
CA ARG A 640 16.28 7.98 -5.60
C ARG A 640 16.55 6.54 -5.15
N SER A 641 17.27 5.75 -5.95
CA SER A 641 17.68 4.36 -5.66
C SER A 641 18.90 4.25 -4.73
N PHE A 642 19.55 5.36 -4.39
CA PHE A 642 20.78 5.35 -3.59
C PHE A 642 20.49 5.53 -2.10
N CYS A 643 21.07 4.63 -1.32
CA CYS A 643 20.83 4.48 0.12
C CYS A 643 21.72 5.32 1.02
N GLY A 644 22.29 6.38 0.44
CA GLY A 644 23.43 7.05 1.00
C GLY A 644 24.66 6.17 1.01
N GLU A 645 25.66 6.61 1.75
CA GLU A 645 27.01 6.08 1.64
C GLU A 645 27.19 4.78 2.41
N LYS A 646 27.93 3.85 1.80
CA LYS A 646 28.18 2.52 2.36
C LYS A 646 29.60 2.44 2.91
N PHE A 647 29.72 1.97 4.14
CA PHE A 647 30.99 1.68 4.81
C PHE A 647 31.06 0.18 5.03
N VAL A 648 31.81 -0.51 4.17
CA VAL A 648 31.99 -1.96 4.26
C VAL A 648 33.16 -2.25 5.18
N ASN A 649 32.86 -2.81 6.34
CA ASN A 649 33.83 -3.25 7.30
C ASN A 649 34.05 -4.75 7.16
N GLU A 650 35.25 -5.17 6.79
CA GLU A 650 35.57 -6.58 6.50
C GLU A 650 36.78 -7.03 7.32
N VAL A 651 36.60 -8.11 8.06
CA VAL A 651 37.62 -8.70 8.91
C VAL A 651 37.90 -10.11 8.44
N PHE A 652 39.15 -10.52 8.58
CA PHE A 652 39.65 -11.85 8.25
C PHE A 652 40.45 -12.42 9.40
N ASP A 653 40.43 -13.74 9.56
CA ASP A 653 41.40 -14.43 10.41
C ASP A 653 42.58 -15.00 9.61
N ASN A 654 43.57 -15.56 10.32
CA ASN A 654 44.71 -16.26 9.73
C ASN A 654 44.35 -17.55 8.96
N PHE A 655 43.09 -17.97 8.98
CA PHE A 655 42.56 -19.11 8.24
C PHE A 655 41.71 -18.69 7.02
N ASP A 656 41.72 -17.39 6.66
CA ASP A 656 40.92 -16.79 5.58
C ASP A 656 39.39 -16.91 5.78
N ASN A 657 38.93 -17.09 7.02
CA ASN A 657 37.51 -16.91 7.34
C ASN A 657 37.16 -15.42 7.25
N ARG A 658 36.06 -15.11 6.55
CA ARG A 658 35.65 -13.74 6.22
C ARG A 658 34.31 -13.43 6.85
N ALA A 659 34.19 -12.24 7.42
CA ALA A 659 32.91 -11.67 7.81
C ALA A 659 32.96 -10.18 7.55
N ASN A 660 31.79 -9.65 7.20
CA ASN A 660 31.63 -8.25 6.91
C ASN A 660 30.38 -7.71 7.60
N ALA A 661 30.40 -6.42 7.88
CA ALA A 661 29.22 -5.64 8.17
C ALA A 661 29.25 -4.37 7.34
N THR A 662 28.08 -3.95 6.89
CA THR A 662 27.93 -2.69 6.17
C THR A 662 27.20 -1.71 7.06
N LEU A 663 27.79 -0.53 7.24
CA LEU A 663 27.15 0.62 7.83
C LEU A 663 26.71 1.56 6.72
N PHE A 664 25.54 2.18 6.87
CA PHE A 664 25.01 3.14 5.92
C PHE A 664 24.96 4.53 6.55
N THR A 665 25.17 5.57 5.75
CA THR A 665 24.85 6.96 6.10
C THR A 665 23.84 7.45 5.07
N PRO A 666 22.52 7.25 5.30
CA PRO A 666 21.50 7.72 4.39
C PRO A 666 21.45 9.25 4.40
N CYS A 667 20.83 9.85 3.39
CA CYS A 667 20.43 11.25 3.50
C CYS A 667 19.31 11.41 4.54
N PRO A 668 19.06 12.65 5.02
CA PRO A 668 17.86 12.92 5.81
C PRO A 668 16.61 12.34 5.14
N PHE A 669 15.75 11.69 5.91
CA PHE A 669 14.59 10.98 5.37
C PHE A 669 13.34 11.18 6.22
N LEU A 670 12.19 11.09 5.55
CA LEU A 670 10.87 11.06 6.16
C LEU A 670 10.52 9.62 6.51
N LEU A 671 10.03 9.39 7.73
CA LEU A 671 9.44 8.12 8.12
C LEU A 671 7.97 8.35 8.48
N THR A 672 7.06 7.70 7.76
CA THR A 672 5.63 7.70 8.07
C THR A 672 5.26 6.39 8.78
N GLN A 673 4.35 6.44 9.75
CA GLN A 673 3.94 5.31 10.59
C GLN A 673 2.41 5.21 10.62
N GLY A 674 1.79 5.11 9.45
CA GLY A 674 0.34 5.07 9.33
C GLY A 674 -0.13 5.27 7.90
N ILE A 675 -1.43 5.12 7.68
CA ILE A 675 -2.09 5.40 6.41
C ILE A 675 -2.73 6.79 6.51
N GLY A 676 -2.34 7.72 5.63
CA GLY A 676 -2.94 9.06 5.54
C GLY A 676 -2.20 10.17 6.31
N ASP A 677 -1.03 9.88 6.87
CA ASP A 677 -0.29 10.76 7.80
C ASP A 677 0.30 12.00 7.13
N VAL A 678 0.58 11.90 5.84
CA VAL A 678 1.28 12.94 5.08
C VAL A 678 0.67 13.07 3.71
N ILE A 679 0.24 14.29 3.39
CA ILE A 679 -0.17 14.69 2.06
C ILE A 679 0.84 15.72 1.57
N LEU A 680 1.71 15.28 0.68
CA LEU A 680 2.75 16.12 0.12
C LEU A 680 2.24 16.86 -1.09
N GLU A 681 2.48 18.16 -1.11
CA GLU A 681 2.07 19.02 -2.22
C GLU A 681 2.90 18.78 -3.50
N ARG A 682 4.09 18.22 -3.31
CA ARG A 682 5.03 17.81 -4.36
C ARG A 682 5.87 16.66 -3.84
N ASP A 683 6.37 15.83 -4.74
CA ASP A 683 7.44 14.88 -4.45
C ASP A 683 8.60 15.57 -3.72
N LEU A 684 9.15 14.89 -2.71
CA LEU A 684 10.41 15.31 -2.11
C LEU A 684 11.53 15.20 -3.15
N SER A 685 12.19 16.32 -3.44
CA SER A 685 13.40 16.33 -4.28
C SER A 685 14.68 16.11 -3.48
N ILE A 686 14.56 15.99 -2.16
CA ILE A 686 15.66 15.72 -1.22
C ILE A 686 15.33 14.49 -0.37
N GLY A 687 16.37 13.74 -0.03
CA GLY A 687 16.30 12.63 0.92
C GLY A 687 16.52 11.27 0.27
N SER A 688 16.51 10.22 1.09
CA SER A 688 16.67 8.84 0.63
C SER A 688 15.38 8.07 0.82
N ASP A 689 14.97 7.30 -0.19
CA ASP A 689 13.97 6.27 -0.02
C ASP A 689 14.60 5.07 0.68
N ILE A 690 14.44 5.02 2.00
CA ILE A 690 15.02 3.98 2.85
C ILE A 690 14.50 2.56 2.53
N SER A 691 13.40 2.42 1.79
CA SER A 691 12.88 1.12 1.36
C SER A 691 13.82 0.43 0.36
N SER A 692 14.58 1.22 -0.41
CA SER A 692 15.65 0.70 -1.27
C SER A 692 16.86 0.17 -0.46
N CYS A 693 16.89 0.43 0.85
CA CYS A 693 18.08 0.32 1.71
C CYS A 693 17.98 -0.72 2.80
N GLY A 694 16.78 -1.24 3.06
CA GLY A 694 16.58 -2.27 4.05
C GLY A 694 15.33 -3.07 3.80
N ASP A 695 15.26 -4.23 4.41
CA ASP A 695 14.10 -5.14 4.36
C ASP A 695 12.84 -4.59 5.04
N ILE A 696 12.82 -3.30 5.40
CA ILE A 696 11.62 -2.67 5.96
C ILE A 696 10.78 -2.25 4.75
N PRO A 697 9.67 -2.94 4.46
CA PRO A 697 8.77 -2.48 3.42
C PRO A 697 8.32 -1.06 3.78
N ASN A 698 8.42 -0.13 2.83
CA ASN A 698 7.70 1.12 2.97
C ASN A 698 6.23 0.75 3.10
N ILE A 699 5.53 1.27 4.11
CA ILE A 699 4.11 1.48 3.92
C ILE A 699 4.05 2.61 2.91
N GLU A 700 3.75 2.27 1.66
CA GLU A 700 3.55 3.26 0.60
C GLU A 700 2.45 4.21 1.06
N GLY A 701 2.87 5.34 1.64
CA GLY A 701 2.01 6.48 1.82
C GLY A 701 1.61 6.98 0.43
N PRO A 702 0.43 7.59 0.28
CA PRO A 702 0.00 8.14 -0.99
C PRO A 702 0.97 9.23 -1.47
N ILE A 703 1.79 8.93 -2.48
CA ILE A 703 2.64 9.93 -3.15
C ILE A 703 1.87 10.45 -4.36
N ILE A 704 1.36 11.68 -4.26
CA ILE A 704 0.82 12.40 -5.42
C ILE A 704 2.01 12.80 -6.29
N THR A 705 2.44 11.90 -7.17
CA THR A 705 3.49 12.17 -8.15
C THR A 705 2.86 12.90 -9.33
N PRO A 706 3.07 14.22 -9.55
CA PRO A 706 2.72 14.82 -10.82
C PRO A 706 3.57 14.13 -11.89
N LYS A 707 2.94 13.31 -12.73
CA LYS A 707 3.63 12.48 -13.73
C LYS A 707 4.57 13.35 -14.58
N PRO A 708 5.91 13.24 -14.43
CA PRO A 708 6.81 13.98 -15.29
C PRO A 708 6.62 13.44 -16.72
N PRO A 709 6.51 14.30 -17.74
CA PRO A 709 6.33 13.84 -19.12
C PRO A 709 7.56 12.99 -19.49
N PRO A 710 7.38 11.71 -19.88
CA PRO A 710 8.51 10.87 -20.23
C PRO A 710 9.27 11.46 -21.41
N PRO A 711 10.62 11.53 -21.36
CA PRO A 711 11.41 12.03 -22.48
C PRO A 711 11.24 11.10 -23.67
N ALA A 712 10.78 11.66 -24.79
CA ALA A 712 10.45 10.90 -25.98
C ALA A 712 11.67 10.16 -26.53
N LYS A 713 11.62 8.83 -26.53
CA LYS A 713 12.37 8.00 -27.47
C LYS A 713 11.42 7.06 -28.20
N LEU A 714 11.18 7.42 -29.46
CA LEU A 714 10.51 6.61 -30.47
C LEU A 714 11.30 5.33 -30.74
N PRO A 715 10.61 4.23 -31.07
CA PRO A 715 10.76 3.66 -32.40
C PRO A 715 9.46 3.93 -33.17
N GLY A 716 9.59 4.74 -34.21
CA GLY A 716 8.51 5.07 -35.11
C GLY A 716 8.24 3.94 -36.09
N THR A 717 6.95 3.69 -36.33
CA THR A 717 6.45 3.20 -37.61
C THR A 717 5.07 3.83 -37.85
N GLY A 718 5.05 5.04 -38.40
CA GLY A 718 3.81 5.72 -38.81
C GLY A 718 4.01 7.22 -39.05
N PRO A 719 3.74 7.74 -40.25
CA PRO A 719 4.06 9.12 -40.60
C PRO A 719 3.00 10.10 -40.08
N GLY A 720 3.48 11.08 -39.30
CA GLY A 720 3.10 12.49 -39.46
C GLY A 720 1.73 12.96 -38.96
N GLN A 721 1.72 13.47 -37.72
CA GLN A 721 1.09 14.72 -37.20
C GLN A 721 -0.45 14.87 -37.38
N ILE A 722 -1.27 15.14 -36.35
CA ILE A 722 -1.29 16.30 -35.44
C ILE A 722 -2.23 15.97 -34.23
N GLU A 723 -1.83 16.39 -33.03
CA GLU A 723 -2.59 16.82 -31.82
C GLU A 723 -3.90 16.09 -31.43
N THR A 724 -4.03 15.47 -30.25
CA THR A 724 -4.26 16.16 -28.97
C THR A 724 -4.36 15.13 -27.83
N LEU A 725 -3.96 15.55 -26.62
CA LEU A 725 -4.23 14.86 -25.36
C LEU A 725 -5.72 14.96 -25.01
N ARG A 726 -6.44 13.83 -24.95
CA ARG A 726 -7.53 13.50 -23.99
C ARG A 726 -8.27 12.21 -24.44
N LEU A 727 -8.48 11.28 -23.49
CA LEU A 727 -9.51 10.22 -23.38
C LEU A 727 -8.97 8.84 -22.88
N PRO A 728 -9.78 8.07 -22.13
CA PRO A 728 -9.41 6.74 -21.61
C PRO A 728 -9.18 5.73 -22.75
N ARG A 729 -8.07 4.97 -22.70
CA ARG A 729 -7.65 4.02 -23.75
C ARG A 729 -8.19 2.60 -23.58
N HIS A 730 -9.35 2.39 -22.96
CA HIS A 730 -10.00 1.09 -23.06
C HIS A 730 -10.55 0.94 -24.49
N THR A 731 -10.26 -0.16 -25.18
CA THR A 731 -10.65 -0.37 -26.59
C THR A 731 -12.16 -0.22 -26.81
N ILE A 732 -12.94 -0.55 -25.78
CA ILE A 732 -14.39 -0.33 -25.70
C ILE A 732 -14.75 1.16 -25.77
N CYS A 733 -14.00 2.04 -25.11
CA CYS A 733 -14.20 3.50 -25.14
C CYS A 733 -13.81 4.12 -26.48
N GLN A 734 -12.90 3.49 -27.23
CA GLN A 734 -12.53 3.96 -28.58
C GLN A 734 -13.50 3.48 -29.67
N GLN A 735 -14.07 2.28 -29.50
CA GLN A 735 -14.91 1.66 -30.54
C GLN A 735 -16.41 1.88 -30.33
N SER A 736 -16.86 2.27 -29.13
CA SER A 736 -18.29 2.49 -28.83
C SER A 736 -18.93 3.64 -29.60
N ASN A 737 -18.14 4.53 -30.20
CA ASN A 737 -18.62 5.71 -30.95
C ASN A 737 -18.34 5.64 -32.46
N THR A 738 -17.80 4.53 -32.96
CA THR A 738 -17.57 4.36 -34.40
C THR A 738 -18.69 3.53 -35.01
N ASN A 739 -19.53 4.17 -35.83
CA ASN A 739 -20.62 3.54 -36.58
C ASN A 739 -20.09 2.74 -37.80
N SER A 740 -19.03 1.96 -37.57
CA SER A 740 -18.29 1.27 -38.63
C SER A 740 -19.00 -0.02 -39.02
N THR A 741 -19.27 -0.18 -40.32
CA THR A 741 -19.89 -1.39 -40.88
C THR A 741 -19.01 -2.64 -40.78
N SER A 742 -17.75 -2.47 -40.41
CA SER A 742 -16.76 -3.55 -40.25
C SER A 742 -16.82 -4.28 -38.90
N LEU A 743 -17.58 -3.77 -37.93
CA LEU A 743 -17.80 -4.43 -36.64
C LEU A 743 -19.08 -5.29 -36.67
N PRO A 744 -19.07 -6.50 -36.05
CA PRO A 744 -20.26 -7.33 -35.91
C PRO A 744 -21.38 -6.56 -35.19
N GLU A 745 -22.63 -6.79 -35.59
CA GLU A 745 -23.81 -6.03 -35.14
C GLU A 745 -23.98 -6.01 -33.61
N ALA A 746 -23.57 -7.08 -32.92
CA ALA A 746 -23.56 -7.16 -31.46
C ALA A 746 -22.61 -6.18 -30.75
N TYR A 747 -21.68 -5.55 -31.47
CA TYR A 747 -20.74 -4.54 -30.95
C TYR A 747 -21.08 -3.11 -31.40
N ARG A 748 -22.15 -2.91 -32.21
CA ARG A 748 -22.63 -1.58 -32.57
C ARG A 748 -23.67 -1.11 -31.58
N ASN A 749 -23.34 -0.05 -30.85
CA ASN A 749 -24.23 0.63 -29.89
C ASN A 749 -24.78 -0.18 -28.68
N PRO A 750 -24.16 -1.27 -28.16
CA PRO A 750 -24.68 -1.91 -26.95
C PRO A 750 -24.42 -1.13 -25.65
N ILE A 751 -23.56 -0.08 -25.67
CA ILE A 751 -23.07 0.62 -24.47
C ILE A 751 -22.98 2.15 -24.65
N GLU A 752 -23.85 2.77 -25.45
CA GLU A 752 -23.86 4.25 -25.61
C GLU A 752 -24.28 5.00 -24.32
N SER A 753 -25.00 4.36 -23.38
CA SER A 753 -25.41 4.98 -22.12
C SER A 753 -24.53 4.64 -20.90
N LEU A 754 -23.89 3.47 -20.87
CA LEU A 754 -23.16 3.01 -19.67
C LEU A 754 -21.65 3.33 -19.73
N SER A 755 -21.02 3.28 -20.91
CA SER A 755 -19.57 3.50 -21.05
C SER A 755 -19.21 4.99 -21.09
N SER A 756 -20.09 5.83 -21.65
CA SER A 756 -19.97 7.29 -21.66
C SER A 756 -20.08 7.86 -20.26
N ALA A 757 -21.05 7.40 -19.46
CA ALA A 757 -21.21 7.80 -18.06
C ALA A 757 -20.00 7.39 -17.21
N ILE A 758 -19.44 6.18 -17.39
CA ILE A 758 -18.25 5.76 -16.64
C ILE A 758 -17.01 6.55 -17.09
N CYS A 759 -16.88 6.89 -18.37
CA CYS A 759 -15.79 7.73 -18.87
C CYS A 759 -15.92 9.20 -18.42
N GLU A 760 -17.14 9.72 -18.36
CA GLU A 760 -17.43 11.07 -17.88
C GLU A 760 -17.23 11.18 -16.37
N ILE A 761 -17.64 10.17 -15.60
CA ILE A 761 -17.36 10.07 -14.16
C ILE A 761 -15.85 9.97 -13.91
N THR A 762 -15.12 9.14 -14.65
CA THR A 762 -13.66 9.02 -14.47
C THR A 762 -12.90 10.26 -14.92
N SER A 763 -13.35 10.95 -15.97
CA SER A 763 -12.74 12.22 -16.41
C SER A 763 -13.11 13.40 -15.53
N SER A 764 -14.34 13.47 -15.01
CA SER A 764 -14.75 14.50 -14.04
C SER A 764 -13.97 14.30 -12.75
N LEU A 765 -13.96 13.08 -12.22
CA LEU A 765 -13.18 12.75 -11.04
C LEU A 765 -11.70 13.09 -11.26
N ALA A 766 -11.10 12.67 -12.39
CA ALA A 766 -9.70 13.02 -12.68
C ALA A 766 -9.45 14.55 -12.76
N ASN A 767 -10.39 15.33 -13.30
CA ASN A 767 -10.29 16.79 -13.35
C ASN A 767 -10.47 17.40 -11.95
N ASP A 768 -11.46 16.97 -11.18
CA ASP A 768 -11.73 17.43 -9.81
C ASP A 768 -10.52 17.14 -8.89
N LEU A 769 -9.76 16.09 -9.21
CA LEU A 769 -8.53 15.70 -8.55
C LEU A 769 -7.27 16.40 -9.07
N GLU A 770 -7.37 17.24 -10.11
CA GLU A 770 -6.25 18.07 -10.51
C GLU A 770 -5.96 19.07 -9.38
N ARG A 771 -4.66 19.24 -9.08
CA ARG A 771 -4.16 20.10 -8.00
C ARG A 771 -4.82 21.50 -7.92
N PRO A 772 -5.09 22.21 -9.04
CA PRO A 772 -5.77 23.51 -8.99
C PRO A 772 -7.20 23.42 -8.44
N ASN A 773 -7.94 22.36 -8.76
CA ASN A 773 -9.34 22.18 -8.35
C ASN A 773 -9.43 21.75 -6.89
N VAL A 774 -8.60 20.79 -6.46
CA VAL A 774 -8.45 20.45 -5.03
C VAL A 774 -8.12 21.69 -4.20
N ARG A 775 -7.18 22.54 -4.65
CA ARG A 775 -6.87 23.79 -3.97
C ARG A 775 -8.04 24.78 -3.97
N ALA A 776 -8.78 24.90 -5.07
CA ALA A 776 -9.93 25.78 -5.16
C ALA A 776 -11.03 25.35 -4.18
N ASP A 777 -11.34 24.05 -4.12
CA ASP A 777 -12.32 23.47 -3.20
C ASP A 777 -11.90 23.67 -1.74
N ILE A 778 -10.64 23.39 -1.42
CA ILE A 778 -10.07 23.66 -0.09
C ILE A 778 -10.22 25.14 0.26
N THR A 779 -9.89 26.04 -0.67
CA THR A 779 -9.98 27.49 -0.45
C THR A 779 -11.43 27.93 -0.22
N GLU A 780 -12.38 27.43 -1.01
CA GLU A 780 -13.80 27.74 -0.89
C GLU A 780 -14.35 27.23 0.45
N ASN A 781 -14.02 26.00 0.82
CA ASN A 781 -14.45 25.39 2.07
C ASN A 781 -13.87 26.13 3.27
N ILE A 782 -12.58 26.48 3.25
CA ILE A 782 -12.01 27.29 4.33
C ILE A 782 -12.69 28.66 4.40
N THR A 783 -12.96 29.31 3.27
CA THR A 783 -13.70 30.58 3.25
C THR A 783 -15.08 30.43 3.91
N ARG A 784 -15.78 29.32 3.61
CA ARG A 784 -17.09 28.99 4.18
C ARG A 784 -17.07 28.78 5.69
N ILE A 785 -16.01 28.14 6.20
CA ILE A 785 -15.77 27.90 7.63
C ILE A 785 -15.42 29.19 8.36
N THR A 786 -14.57 29.99 7.74
CA THR A 786 -13.92 31.11 8.40
C THR A 786 -14.74 32.38 8.39
N ARG A 787 -15.75 32.50 7.51
CA ARG A 787 -16.56 33.72 7.34
C ARG A 787 -17.27 34.21 8.61
N PHE A 788 -17.50 33.33 9.59
CA PHE A 788 -18.14 33.68 10.86
C PHE A 788 -17.21 33.63 12.07
N ASN A 789 -15.91 33.42 11.85
CA ASN A 789 -14.95 33.10 12.91
C ASN A 789 -13.80 34.12 13.03
N GLU A 790 -13.97 35.38 12.60
CA GLU A 790 -12.97 36.46 12.75
C GLU A 790 -12.81 36.92 14.21
N ASN A 791 -12.27 36.05 15.07
CA ASN A 791 -12.30 36.19 16.52
C ASN A 791 -10.92 36.51 17.16
N LEU A 792 -9.80 36.33 16.45
CA LEU A 792 -8.46 36.65 16.98
C LEU A 792 -7.95 38.07 16.59
N GLY A 793 -8.62 38.73 15.63
CA GLY A 793 -8.27 40.05 15.10
C GLY A 793 -7.13 40.02 14.07
N THR A 794 -6.54 41.19 13.80
CA THR A 794 -5.50 41.40 12.76
C THR A 794 -4.10 41.72 13.30
N ALA A 795 -3.90 41.71 14.62
CA ALA A 795 -2.60 41.96 15.22
C ALA A 795 -1.87 40.63 15.47
N ALA A 796 -0.55 40.58 15.24
CA ALA A 796 0.29 39.43 15.56
C ALA A 796 0.06 38.97 17.01
N ARG A 797 -0.09 37.65 17.21
CA ARG A 797 -0.40 37.08 18.52
C ARG A 797 0.66 36.07 18.94
N THR A 798 1.03 36.12 20.21
CA THR A 798 1.76 35.03 20.88
C THR A 798 0.78 34.29 21.77
N ILE A 799 0.60 32.99 21.52
CA ILE A 799 -0.17 32.11 22.41
C ILE A 799 0.79 31.53 23.46
N THR A 800 0.47 31.79 24.72
CA THR A 800 1.12 31.17 25.89
C THR A 800 0.25 30.07 26.53
N ASN A 801 -1.00 29.90 26.08
CA ASN A 801 -1.92 28.83 26.51
C ASN A 801 -2.97 28.49 25.42
N LEU A 802 -2.99 27.27 24.89
CA LEU A 802 -3.99 26.80 23.91
C LEU A 802 -5.34 26.40 24.54
N ASN A 803 -5.41 26.34 25.87
CA ASN A 803 -6.60 25.88 26.60
C ASN A 803 -7.50 27.03 27.06
N THR A 804 -6.94 28.22 27.19
CA THR A 804 -7.67 29.42 27.57
C THR A 804 -7.31 30.55 26.62
N PRO A 805 -7.87 30.58 25.40
CA PRO A 805 -7.68 31.73 24.52
C PRO A 805 -8.05 33.02 25.29
N GLY A 806 -9.15 33.01 26.06
CA GLY A 806 -9.78 34.20 26.65
C GLY A 806 -8.98 35.14 27.56
N THR A 807 -7.73 34.86 27.97
CA THR A 807 -6.98 35.80 28.84
C THR A 807 -6.17 36.85 28.08
N VAL A 808 -5.96 36.70 26.76
CA VAL A 808 -5.15 37.64 25.96
C VAL A 808 -6.02 38.50 25.03
N GLY A 809 -6.93 39.31 25.60
CA GLY A 809 -7.64 40.35 24.85
C GLY A 809 -8.40 39.89 23.60
N PHE A 810 -8.84 38.62 23.57
CA PHE A 810 -9.81 38.17 22.58
C PHE A 810 -11.11 38.87 22.88
N ASN A 811 -11.76 39.40 21.84
CA ASN A 811 -13.05 40.04 21.99
C ASN A 811 -13.97 38.97 22.59
N THR A 812 -14.37 39.12 23.86
CA THR A 812 -15.07 38.10 24.67
C THR A 812 -16.49 37.84 24.19
N SER A 813 -16.81 38.21 22.95
CA SER A 813 -17.97 37.70 22.28
C SER A 813 -17.82 36.18 22.30
N PRO A 814 -18.70 35.44 23.00
CA PRO A 814 -18.59 33.99 23.11
C PRO A 814 -18.47 33.48 21.69
N ASN A 815 -17.36 32.80 21.38
CA ASN A 815 -17.16 32.16 20.09
C ASN A 815 -18.11 30.95 20.07
N PRO A 816 -19.37 31.08 19.62
CA PRO A 816 -20.42 30.12 19.95
C PRO A 816 -20.39 28.90 19.03
N ASN A 817 -19.62 28.97 17.94
CA ASN A 817 -19.74 28.06 16.83
C ASN A 817 -18.40 27.33 16.64
N PHE A 818 -18.25 26.24 17.39
CA PHE A 818 -17.40 25.09 17.05
C PHE A 818 -15.90 25.17 17.34
N GLU A 819 -15.40 25.94 18.33
CA GLU A 819 -13.97 25.88 18.72
C GLU A 819 -12.96 26.19 17.56
N ILE A 820 -13.39 27.01 16.59
CA ILE A 820 -12.56 27.49 15.47
C ILE A 820 -12.08 28.92 15.75
N TYR A 821 -10.79 29.17 15.54
CA TYR A 821 -10.12 30.43 15.86
C TYR A 821 -9.39 30.98 14.63
N LYS A 822 -9.70 32.19 14.17
CA LYS A 822 -9.09 32.78 12.98
C LYS A 822 -8.30 34.05 13.28
N ILE A 823 -7.06 34.11 12.78
CA ILE A 823 -6.22 35.31 12.69
C ILE A 823 -5.96 35.64 11.22
N LYS A 824 -6.04 36.92 10.85
CA LYS A 824 -5.86 37.39 9.46
C LYS A 824 -4.77 38.46 9.39
N ASP A 825 -3.94 38.40 8.35
CA ASP A 825 -2.86 39.36 8.04
C ASP A 825 -1.84 39.51 9.20
N ALA A 826 -1.67 38.45 9.99
CA ALA A 826 -0.84 38.46 11.18
C ALA A 826 -0.30 37.07 11.54
N ASP A 827 0.92 37.04 12.08
CA ASP A 827 1.58 35.81 12.51
C ASP A 827 1.02 35.29 13.83
N LEU A 828 0.98 33.96 13.97
CA LEU A 828 0.68 33.26 15.21
C LEU A 828 1.95 32.63 15.76
N THR A 829 2.37 33.01 16.96
CA THR A 829 3.58 32.46 17.60
C THR A 829 3.25 31.58 18.81
N ILE A 830 3.86 30.39 18.88
CA ILE A 830 3.79 29.42 19.97
C ILE A 830 5.16 29.40 20.66
N ASN A 831 5.27 29.97 21.86
CA ASN A 831 6.57 30.19 22.55
C ASN A 831 6.78 29.35 23.80
N THR A 832 5.82 28.53 24.19
CA THR A 832 5.89 27.72 25.41
C THR A 832 5.48 26.30 25.11
N ASN A 833 5.89 25.34 25.93
CA ASN A 833 5.33 23.99 25.85
C ASN A 833 3.85 24.06 26.24
N LEU A 834 2.98 23.69 25.31
CA LEU A 834 1.53 23.82 25.46
C LEU A 834 0.92 22.42 25.57
N PRO A 835 0.65 21.91 26.78
CA PRO A 835 -0.20 20.72 26.90
C PRO A 835 -1.60 21.11 26.44
N ILE A 836 -2.11 20.46 25.40
CA ILE A 836 -3.50 20.67 24.94
C ILE A 836 -4.40 19.82 25.83
N THR A 837 -5.18 20.49 26.68
CA THR A 837 -6.08 19.85 27.64
C THR A 837 -7.49 19.83 27.07
N GLY A 838 -7.91 18.65 26.60
CA GLY A 838 -9.25 18.32 26.12
C GLY A 838 -9.84 19.18 24.99
N GLY A 839 -10.87 18.64 24.33
CA GLY A 839 -11.57 19.33 23.25
C GLY A 839 -10.85 19.28 21.90
N ALA A 840 -11.57 19.66 20.86
CA ALA A 840 -11.09 19.66 19.48
C ALA A 840 -11.03 21.08 18.97
N LYS A 841 -9.84 21.61 18.68
CA LYS A 841 -9.66 23.03 18.35
C LYS A 841 -9.02 23.21 16.99
N THR A 842 -9.44 24.23 16.25
CA THR A 842 -8.83 24.58 14.97
C THR A 842 -8.40 26.03 14.96
N TYR A 843 -7.14 26.28 14.59
CA TYR A 843 -6.58 27.60 14.39
C TYR A 843 -6.34 27.84 12.91
N VAL A 844 -6.93 28.89 12.36
CA VAL A 844 -6.76 29.32 10.97
C VAL A 844 -5.95 30.60 10.94
N ILE A 845 -4.80 30.57 10.26
CA ILE A 845 -3.87 31.69 10.09
C ILE A 845 -3.91 32.08 8.62
N GLU A 846 -4.56 33.18 8.28
CA GLU A 846 -4.68 33.67 6.90
C GLU A 846 -3.71 34.83 6.67
N ASN A 847 -2.90 34.76 5.60
CA ASN A 847 -1.88 35.74 5.21
C ASN A 847 -0.84 36.04 6.32
N GLY A 848 -0.58 35.07 7.20
CA GLY A 848 0.40 35.14 8.27
C GLY A 848 1.12 33.82 8.46
N ASP A 849 2.27 33.84 9.13
CA ASP A 849 3.05 32.64 9.43
C ASP A 849 2.64 32.04 10.80
N LEU A 850 2.61 30.72 10.89
CA LEU A 850 2.62 30.01 12.18
C LEU A 850 4.07 29.79 12.61
N ILE A 851 4.47 30.34 13.76
CA ILE A 851 5.83 30.26 14.30
C ILE A 851 5.82 29.38 15.54
N ILE A 852 6.42 28.19 15.45
CA ILE A 852 6.47 27.19 16.51
C ILE A 852 7.86 27.18 17.14
N ASN A 853 7.99 27.84 18.29
CA ASN A 853 9.22 27.94 19.07
C ASN A 853 9.20 27.02 20.30
N SER A 854 8.31 26.03 20.36
CA SER A 854 8.24 25.06 21.47
C SER A 854 7.47 23.81 21.05
N ASN A 855 7.66 22.71 21.79
CA ASN A 855 6.94 21.47 21.52
C ASN A 855 5.44 21.66 21.76
N ILE A 856 4.63 21.07 20.88
CA ILE A 856 3.17 21.01 21.03
C ILE A 856 2.86 19.57 21.42
N LYS A 857 2.28 19.36 22.59
CA LYS A 857 1.97 18.02 23.10
C LYS A 857 0.52 17.96 23.55
N TYR A 858 -0.12 16.83 23.34
CA TYR A 858 -1.37 16.57 24.04
C TYR A 858 -1.09 16.32 25.52
N ASP A 859 -2.03 16.69 26.39
CA ASP A 859 -1.91 16.32 27.80
C ASP A 859 -1.89 14.79 27.93
N THR A 860 -0.97 14.30 28.77
CA THR A 860 -0.81 12.87 29.09
C THR A 860 -1.83 12.38 30.11
N THR A 861 -2.62 13.27 30.70
CA THR A 861 -3.73 12.88 31.57
C THR A 861 -4.68 11.95 30.82
N PRO A 862 -5.05 10.79 31.41
CA PRO A 862 -6.03 9.89 30.81
C PRO A 862 -7.33 10.65 30.50
N PHE A 863 -7.73 10.67 29.23
CA PHE A 863 -9.00 11.26 28.82
C PHE A 863 -10.14 10.27 29.02
N ASN A 864 -11.33 10.79 29.30
CA ASN A 864 -12.49 9.95 29.54
C ASN A 864 -13.09 9.48 28.20
N LEU A 865 -12.92 8.20 27.88
CA LEU A 865 -13.50 7.58 26.69
C LEU A 865 -15.04 7.63 26.64
N THR A 866 -15.72 7.85 27.77
CA THR A 866 -17.18 8.07 27.78
C THR A 866 -17.57 9.45 27.25
N ASN A 867 -16.62 10.37 27.12
CA ASN A 867 -16.82 11.69 26.53
C ASN A 867 -15.78 11.92 25.42
N ILE A 868 -16.09 11.42 24.23
CA ILE A 868 -15.24 11.54 23.04
C ILE A 868 -14.87 13.01 22.74
N LYS A 869 -15.78 13.97 23.02
CA LYS A 869 -15.50 15.41 22.84
C LYS A 869 -14.42 15.95 23.77
N SER A 870 -14.08 15.22 24.84
CA SER A 870 -12.99 15.58 25.75
C SER A 870 -11.61 15.10 25.27
N ILE A 871 -11.55 14.28 24.22
CA ILE A 871 -10.28 13.83 23.65
C ILE A 871 -9.59 15.04 23.03
N PRO A 872 -8.35 15.37 23.43
CA PRO A 872 -7.68 16.52 22.87
C PRO A 872 -7.31 16.27 21.41
N SER A 873 -7.67 17.21 20.54
CA SER A 873 -7.21 17.27 19.16
C SER A 873 -7.02 18.73 18.74
N ILE A 874 -6.02 18.98 17.90
CA ILE A 874 -5.75 20.33 17.39
C ILE A 874 -5.44 20.32 15.90
N ALA A 875 -5.91 21.33 15.18
CA ALA A 875 -5.49 21.63 13.84
C ALA A 875 -4.97 23.07 13.73
N PHE A 876 -3.91 23.25 12.94
CA PHE A 876 -3.39 24.53 12.50
C PHE A 876 -3.45 24.58 10.97
N ILE A 877 -4.20 25.53 10.44
CA ILE A 877 -4.39 25.73 9.01
C ILE A 877 -3.81 27.09 8.64
N VAL A 878 -2.70 27.10 7.92
CA VAL A 878 -1.99 28.29 7.47
C VAL A 878 -2.27 28.50 5.99
N ILE A 879 -2.89 29.62 5.64
CA ILE A 879 -3.26 30.00 4.27
C ILE A 879 -2.41 31.20 3.87
N ASN A 880 -1.72 31.11 2.73
CA ASN A 880 -0.85 32.15 2.20
C ASN A 880 0.27 32.58 3.17
N GLY A 881 0.67 31.66 4.05
CA GLY A 881 1.81 31.79 4.94
C GLY A 881 2.54 30.47 5.11
N ASN A 882 3.47 30.41 6.06
CA ASN A 882 4.29 29.23 6.33
C ASN A 882 4.15 28.74 7.76
N ILE A 883 4.44 27.46 7.95
CA ILE A 883 4.69 26.89 9.27
C ILE A 883 6.20 26.90 9.50
N LYS A 884 6.66 27.69 10.47
CA LYS A 884 8.07 27.86 10.84
C LYS A 884 8.35 27.11 12.14
N VAL A 885 9.22 26.10 12.09
CA VAL A 885 9.53 25.24 13.24
C VAL A 885 10.93 25.55 13.76
N ALA A 886 11.06 25.87 15.04
CA ALA A 886 12.35 26.18 15.64
C ALA A 886 13.27 24.94 15.79
N PRO A 887 14.59 25.13 15.84
CA PRO A 887 15.54 24.00 15.80
C PRO A 887 15.42 23.04 16.98
N HIS A 888 15.03 23.55 18.15
CA HIS A 888 14.92 22.79 19.40
C HIS A 888 13.54 22.13 19.58
N VAL A 889 12.63 22.29 18.62
CA VAL A 889 11.35 21.58 18.62
C VAL A 889 11.59 20.14 18.19
N THR A 890 11.24 19.20 19.04
CA THR A 890 11.41 17.77 18.84
C THR A 890 10.09 17.03 18.66
N GLU A 891 8.96 17.64 19.04
CA GLU A 891 7.66 16.98 19.09
C GLU A 891 6.51 17.94 18.76
N LEU A 892 5.65 17.53 17.83
CA LEU A 892 4.47 18.27 17.37
C LEU A 892 3.25 17.37 17.33
N ASN A 893 2.27 17.64 18.18
CA ASN A 893 1.01 16.92 18.20
C ASN A 893 -0.09 17.76 17.56
N GLY A 894 -0.77 17.21 16.54
CA GLY A 894 -1.82 17.92 15.82
C GLY A 894 -1.81 17.74 14.32
N ILE A 895 -2.77 18.39 13.67
CA ILE A 895 -2.87 18.50 12.22
C ILE A 895 -2.24 19.83 11.79
N PHE A 896 -1.30 19.78 10.85
CA PHE A 896 -0.54 20.94 10.35
C PHE A 896 -0.74 21.07 8.84
N VAL A 897 -1.52 22.07 8.45
CA VAL A 897 -1.87 22.34 7.04
C VAL A 897 -1.25 23.67 6.63
N ALA A 898 -0.43 23.66 5.58
CA ALA A 898 0.14 24.86 4.97
C ALA A 898 -0.28 24.93 3.49
N LEU A 899 -0.98 26.00 3.12
CA LEU A 899 -1.59 26.18 1.80
C LEU A 899 -1.11 27.48 1.15
N ASP A 900 -0.76 27.39 -0.13
CA ASP A 900 -0.58 28.56 -1.00
C ASP A 900 -1.77 28.64 -1.98
N THR A 901 -2.69 29.56 -1.70
CA THR A 901 -3.89 29.77 -2.54
C THR A 901 -3.63 30.81 -3.63
N VAL A 902 -2.49 31.49 -3.59
CA VAL A 902 -2.11 32.46 -4.63
C VAL A 902 -1.45 31.71 -5.77
N GLN A 903 -2.22 31.42 -6.82
CA GLN A 903 -1.68 30.82 -8.04
C GLN A 903 -0.50 31.66 -8.58
N THR A 904 0.67 31.04 -8.65
CA THR A 904 1.82 31.54 -9.40
C THR A 904 1.44 31.68 -10.88
N GLY A 905 1.08 32.89 -11.31
CA GLY A 905 0.70 33.17 -12.70
C GLY A 905 -0.43 34.19 -12.88
N VAL A 906 -1.22 34.47 -11.83
CA VAL A 906 -2.26 35.50 -11.90
C VAL A 906 -1.62 36.87 -11.65
N THR A 907 -1.62 37.73 -12.67
CA THR A 907 -0.94 39.04 -12.70
C THR A 907 -1.62 40.13 -11.88
N LYS A 908 -2.80 39.89 -11.30
CA LYS A 908 -3.43 40.82 -10.34
C LYS A 908 -3.05 40.44 -8.92
N ARG A 909 -1.84 40.88 -8.52
CA ARG A 909 -1.32 40.75 -7.16
C ARG A 909 -2.06 41.69 -6.23
N ASP A 910 -2.69 41.13 -5.20
CA ASP A 910 -2.74 41.82 -3.91
C ASP A 910 -1.29 41.96 -3.43
N ALA A 911 -0.84 43.21 -3.25
CA ALA A 911 0.56 43.53 -2.93
C ALA A 911 1.02 43.01 -1.54
N THR A 912 0.12 42.40 -0.77
CA THR A 912 0.32 41.90 0.59
C THR A 912 0.61 40.39 0.66
N ALA A 913 0.25 39.59 -0.35
CA ALA A 913 0.59 38.17 -0.35
C ALA A 913 2.09 37.97 -0.64
N LYS A 914 2.80 37.23 0.22
CA LYS A 914 4.21 36.83 0.03
C LYS A 914 4.33 35.86 -1.15
N ALA A 915 4.26 36.38 -2.37
CA ALA A 915 4.19 35.59 -3.59
C ALA A 915 5.32 34.55 -3.69
N GLY A 916 4.95 33.27 -3.87
CA GLY A 916 5.88 32.15 -4.10
C GLY A 916 6.65 31.66 -2.87
N GLN A 917 6.34 32.17 -1.68
CA GLN A 917 7.00 31.78 -0.44
C GLN A 917 6.06 31.14 0.59
N ALA A 918 4.76 31.03 0.32
CA ALA A 918 3.77 30.42 1.22
C ALA A 918 3.63 28.90 1.02
N GLY A 919 2.82 28.25 1.86
CA GLY A 919 2.48 26.83 1.77
C GLY A 919 3.59 25.88 2.25
N LYS A 920 4.65 26.40 2.88
CA LYS A 920 5.82 25.62 3.26
C LYS A 920 5.88 25.36 4.75
N ILE A 921 6.41 24.20 5.10
CA ILE A 921 6.87 23.87 6.45
C ILE A 921 8.39 24.00 6.44
N ILE A 922 8.90 25.00 7.16
CA ILE A 922 10.31 25.39 7.13
C ILE A 922 10.90 25.35 8.54
N GLY A 923 12.17 24.95 8.66
CA GLY A 923 12.89 25.15 9.92
C GLY A 923 13.49 26.55 10.00
N THR A 924 13.55 27.14 11.19
CA THR A 924 14.13 28.48 11.37
C THR A 924 15.64 28.48 11.65
N GLY A 925 16.26 27.30 11.75
CA GLY A 925 17.69 27.13 11.91
C GLY A 925 18.12 25.66 11.96
N GLU A 926 19.43 25.41 11.92
CA GLU A 926 20.00 24.06 11.93
C GLU A 926 19.66 23.28 13.21
N SER A 927 19.20 22.05 13.04
CA SER A 927 18.91 21.11 14.12
C SER A 927 19.46 19.74 13.79
N ASN A 928 20.16 19.15 14.76
CA ASN A 928 20.57 17.74 14.76
C ASN A 928 19.60 16.88 15.59
N GLN A 929 18.40 17.36 15.87
CA GLN A 929 17.38 16.63 16.63
C GLN A 929 16.26 16.13 15.71
N GLN A 930 15.76 14.94 16.03
CA GLN A 930 14.56 14.37 15.39
C GLN A 930 13.37 15.31 15.55
N LEU A 931 12.56 15.45 14.49
CA LEU A 931 11.20 15.96 14.61
C LEU A 931 10.22 14.78 14.65
N TYR A 932 9.53 14.60 15.75
CA TYR A 932 8.45 13.63 15.88
C TYR A 932 7.11 14.35 15.78
N ILE A 933 6.18 13.84 14.97
CA ILE A 933 4.90 14.46 14.72
C ILE A 933 3.80 13.41 14.94
N GLU A 934 2.97 13.61 15.96
CA GLU A 934 1.77 12.81 16.20
C GLU A 934 0.57 13.52 15.59
N GLY A 935 0.20 13.14 14.37
CA GLY A 935 -0.94 13.69 13.67
C GLY A 935 -0.76 13.66 12.15
N LEU A 936 -1.15 14.75 11.48
CA LEU A 936 -1.22 14.83 10.02
C LEU A 936 -0.50 16.08 9.52
N ILE A 937 0.20 15.96 8.40
CA ILE A 937 0.77 17.09 7.68
C ILE A 937 0.20 17.20 6.27
N TYR A 938 -0.15 18.43 5.89
CA TYR A 938 -0.46 18.82 4.52
C TYR A 938 0.38 20.04 4.13
N GLY A 939 1.11 19.97 3.02
CA GLY A 939 1.86 21.10 2.45
C GLY A 939 3.25 20.73 1.91
N ASP A 940 4.06 21.75 1.61
CA ASP A 940 5.44 21.56 1.15
C ASP A 940 6.39 21.42 2.35
N ILE A 941 6.66 20.17 2.75
CA ILE A 941 7.58 19.85 3.85
C ILE A 941 9.05 19.82 3.43
N GLU A 942 9.37 19.80 2.13
CA GLU A 942 10.76 19.68 1.66
C GLU A 942 11.74 20.66 2.34
N PRO A 943 11.42 21.96 2.51
CA PRO A 943 12.37 22.92 3.05
C PRO A 943 12.81 22.66 4.49
N ILE A 944 12.04 21.91 5.30
CA ILE A 944 12.47 21.60 6.67
C ILE A 944 13.69 20.65 6.69
N PHE A 945 13.86 19.82 5.65
CA PHE A 945 15.05 18.97 5.48
C PHE A 945 16.33 19.77 5.23
N ASP A 946 16.21 21.02 4.75
CA ASP A 946 17.37 21.91 4.63
C ASP A 946 17.87 22.40 5.98
N THR A 947 17.14 22.17 7.07
CA THR A 947 17.51 22.66 8.40
C THR A 947 17.61 21.55 9.43
N ARG A 948 17.16 20.33 9.09
CA ARG A 948 17.26 19.17 9.98
C ARG A 948 18.21 18.13 9.41
N SER A 949 19.27 17.84 10.17
CA SER A 949 20.31 16.89 9.81
C SER A 949 20.31 15.62 10.64
N PHE A 950 19.33 15.43 11.53
CA PHE A 950 19.20 14.20 12.31
C PHE A 950 18.97 13.01 11.38
N ILE A 951 19.64 11.89 11.64
CA ILE A 951 19.49 10.67 10.83
C ILE A 951 19.19 9.52 11.77
N GLY A 952 17.93 9.08 11.77
CA GLY A 952 17.47 8.00 12.64
C GLY A 952 17.72 6.60 12.07
N ASN A 953 17.56 5.59 12.91
CA ASN A 953 17.45 4.19 12.49
C ASN A 953 15.98 3.84 12.21
N ALA A 954 15.63 3.66 10.94
CA ALA A 954 14.28 3.32 10.51
C ALA A 954 13.75 2.02 11.17
N ARG A 955 14.61 1.02 11.43
CA ARG A 955 14.22 -0.23 12.12
C ARG A 955 13.77 -0.01 13.56
N ARG A 956 14.12 1.14 14.15
CA ARG A 956 13.72 1.55 15.51
C ARG A 956 12.62 2.60 15.49
N GLY A 957 11.98 2.84 14.34
CA GLY A 957 10.94 3.87 14.22
C GLY A 957 11.47 5.30 14.33
N THR A 958 12.74 5.53 13.99
CA THR A 958 13.37 6.86 14.04
C THR A 958 13.81 7.30 12.65
N GLY A 959 13.67 8.60 12.36
CA GLY A 959 14.04 9.24 11.10
C GLY A 959 14.30 10.73 11.32
N THR A 960 14.70 11.49 10.28
CA THR A 960 14.90 12.95 10.41
C THR A 960 13.62 13.62 10.87
N ILE A 961 12.52 13.25 10.21
CA ILE A 961 11.16 13.58 10.57
C ILE A 961 10.42 12.26 10.63
N VAL A 962 9.71 12.05 11.73
CA VAL A 962 8.81 10.92 11.89
C VAL A 962 7.41 11.47 12.04
N ILE A 963 6.50 10.99 11.20
CA ILE A 963 5.09 11.35 11.26
C ILE A 963 4.32 10.07 11.55
N ASN A 964 3.53 10.10 12.62
CA ASN A 964 2.72 9.00 13.08
C ASN A 964 1.27 9.48 13.18
N TYR A 965 0.35 8.80 12.50
CA TYR A 965 -1.06 9.14 12.59
C TYR A 965 -1.56 9.00 14.02
N ASP A 966 -2.12 10.08 14.56
CA ASP A 966 -2.72 10.04 15.87
C ASP A 966 -4.18 9.57 15.78
N GLY A 967 -4.46 8.38 16.31
CA GLY A 967 -5.82 7.81 16.35
C GLY A 967 -6.85 8.71 17.05
N ARG A 968 -6.44 9.65 17.91
CA ARG A 968 -7.34 10.65 18.52
C ARG A 968 -8.05 11.51 17.48
N LEU A 969 -7.42 11.73 16.32
CA LEU A 969 -8.00 12.52 15.22
C LEU A 969 -9.24 11.86 14.60
N PHE A 970 -9.36 10.53 14.67
CA PHE A 970 -10.59 9.84 14.24
C PHE A 970 -11.73 9.98 15.24
N TYR A 971 -11.41 9.98 16.54
CA TYR A 971 -12.43 10.01 17.58
C TYR A 971 -13.00 11.41 17.77
N ASN A 972 -12.15 12.45 17.74
CA ASN A 972 -12.59 13.83 17.93
C ASN A 972 -11.88 14.72 16.91
N PRO A 973 -12.25 14.68 15.61
CA PRO A 973 -11.58 15.46 14.58
C PRO A 973 -11.66 16.96 14.89
N PRO A 974 -10.57 17.73 14.73
CA PRO A 974 -10.61 19.18 14.85
C PRO A 974 -11.72 19.80 13.98
N PRO A 975 -12.54 20.70 14.54
CA PRO A 975 -13.69 21.25 13.84
C PRO A 975 -13.28 21.98 12.56
N GLY A 976 -14.00 21.72 11.47
CA GLY A 976 -13.70 22.27 10.15
C GLY A 976 -12.61 21.51 9.37
N ILE A 977 -11.93 20.52 9.96
CA ILE A 977 -10.93 19.75 9.20
C ILE A 977 -11.56 18.92 8.08
N GLU A 978 -12.75 18.35 8.31
CA GLU A 978 -13.52 17.57 7.33
C GLU A 978 -13.88 18.36 6.06
N GLN A 979 -13.89 19.69 6.16
CA GLN A 979 -14.18 20.59 5.05
C GLN A 979 -12.89 21.01 4.33
N VAL A 980 -11.74 20.92 5.01
CA VAL A 980 -10.41 21.19 4.45
C VAL A 980 -9.80 19.94 3.81
N LEU A 981 -10.10 18.76 4.35
CA LEU A 981 -9.62 17.47 3.89
C LEU A 981 -10.85 16.55 3.73
N ASP A 982 -11.35 16.40 2.51
CA ASP A 982 -12.42 15.44 2.24
C ASP A 982 -11.84 14.01 2.20
N LEU A 983 -12.49 13.07 2.86
CA LEU A 983 -12.19 11.63 2.79
C LEU A 983 -12.15 11.12 1.34
N GLN A 984 -12.89 11.72 0.40
CA GLN A 984 -12.76 11.38 -1.02
C GLN A 984 -11.41 11.81 -1.60
N GLN A 985 -10.88 12.97 -1.18
CA GLN A 985 -9.54 13.40 -1.55
C GLN A 985 -8.48 12.49 -0.91
N GLU A 986 -8.70 11.99 0.32
CA GLU A 986 -7.86 10.97 0.94
C GLU A 986 -7.94 9.60 0.23
N GLN A 987 -9.12 9.19 -0.23
CA GLN A 987 -9.35 7.89 -0.91
C GLN A 987 -8.76 7.83 -2.31
N VAL A 988 -8.61 8.97 -2.99
CA VAL A 988 -7.93 9.05 -4.29
C VAL A 988 -6.43 9.30 -4.11
N ALA A 989 -6.03 9.98 -3.03
CA ALA A 989 -4.62 10.05 -2.69
C ALA A 989 -4.05 8.64 -2.48
N ARG A 990 -4.80 7.74 -1.79
CA ARG A 990 -4.51 6.30 -1.66
C ARG A 990 -4.51 5.58 -3.01
#